data_AF-A0A936U0F8-F1
#
_entry.id   AF-A0A936U0F8-F1
#
_cell.length_a   1.000
_cell.length_b   1.000
_cell.length_c   1.000
_cell.angle_alpha   90.00
_cell.angle_beta   90.00
_cell.angle_gamma   90.00
#
_symmetry.space_group_name_H-M   'P 1'
#
loop_
_entity.id
_entity.type
_entity.pdbx_description
1 polymer ?
#
loop_
_entity_poly.entity_id
_entity_poly.type
_entity_poly.pdbx_seq_one_letter_code
_entity_poly.pdbx_strand_id
1 'polypeptide(L)'
;MTNAKMALLFSLFALAACKGDEDDVSSDSVPVDDSGPTEVVDNDGDGVPAEEDCDDDNAAVNPSAQELCDGLDNNCDGGVDEGVGTAWYTDADTDGYGDTTTETIACEPPEGAVDVAGDCDDADAAYNPGAAETDCADPNDYNCDGSVGYNDGDGDGFAACEECDDGDVSVNPNAEEICDERDNNCDGATDEGVTSTFYQDRDADGYGDDDFPAEACAAPEGYTTVGADCDDDDVGVNPAAQEVCSGIDEDCDGLIDDADDSLDTSTAITTYSDSDGDGYGDPDGGALACEAPSGNVTNSEDCDDGAASVSPAGTELCDGLDNNCDGATDEATAADAATWYDDADGDGYGDLSATSVACEQPSGAVSDATDCNDANKAVNPAASEVCDSADNNCDGVTDTDAIDLKTYYADADSDGYGDISVTSKACSRPTGYIGNNKDCDDTDKTTYSGATELCDDTDNDCDGDVDDGVLGSDVACAATTCLDILNDQPSATDGVYTIEPVSGTVFDVYCDMTTDGGGWTLGFVKNSVDYDSYSDAGSTYEDTSHLQTDPATASSSSTAFGGWLNINEFTFTNLRIASYLNGAQTYVSNDISASELRIDFGQNGYLLYNDSNGYYWCAGAASYTDSGSGQVNQPSGAPNDCKAHGSLGSGWDFSTSTSGNQGLTMCGVDAVSRWMHSSYGSSAWVTYPAKSAAQALWLR
;
A
#
# COMPACT_ATOMS: atom_id res chain seq x y z
N MET A 1 -1.92 27.25 -9.63
CA MET A 1 -3.06 27.37 -10.57
C MET A 1 -3.34 28.85 -10.79
N THR A 2 -3.71 29.20 -12.01
CA THR A 2 -3.81 30.54 -12.60
C THR A 2 -4.76 31.52 -11.89
N ASN A 3 -4.24 32.72 -11.63
CA ASN A 3 -4.70 34.05 -12.07
C ASN A 3 -6.19 34.42 -12.15
N ALA A 4 -6.40 35.73 -11.86
CA ALA A 4 -7.45 36.66 -12.31
C ALA A 4 -8.65 36.83 -11.34
N LYS A 5 -8.73 37.99 -10.67
CA LYS A 5 -9.35 39.26 -11.12
C LYS A 5 -10.90 39.22 -11.16
N MET A 6 -11.47 40.03 -10.26
CA MET A 6 -12.29 41.22 -10.60
C MET A 6 -13.52 40.99 -11.51
N ALA A 7 -14.72 41.25 -10.95
CA ALA A 7 -15.64 42.30 -11.43
C ALA A 7 -17.08 42.13 -10.91
N LEU A 8 -17.63 43.26 -10.47
CA LEU A 8 -19.01 43.77 -10.65
C LEU A 8 -20.17 42.78 -10.88
N LEU A 9 -21.28 43.02 -10.16
CA LEU A 9 -22.54 43.59 -10.69
C LEU A 9 -23.61 43.58 -9.58
N PHE A 10 -24.15 44.73 -9.19
CA PHE A 10 -25.42 45.29 -9.72
C PHE A 10 -26.64 44.35 -9.61
N SER A 11 -27.54 44.67 -8.67
CA SER A 11 -28.99 44.45 -8.86
C SER A 11 -29.76 45.45 -7.99
N LEU A 12 -30.38 46.51 -8.53
CA LEU A 12 -31.54 46.60 -9.45
C LEU A 12 -32.86 46.61 -8.69
N PHE A 13 -33.56 47.75 -8.73
CA PHE A 13 -35.02 47.93 -8.90
C PHE A 13 -35.25 49.47 -8.99
N ALA A 14 -35.43 50.09 -10.17
CA ALA A 14 -36.68 50.21 -10.94
C ALA A 14 -37.89 50.55 -10.03
N LEU A 15 -38.67 51.62 -10.17
CA LEU A 15 -39.20 52.29 -11.37
C LEU A 15 -39.88 53.64 -10.96
N ALA A 16 -39.85 54.63 -11.86
CA ALA A 16 -40.85 55.69 -12.14
C ALA A 16 -41.74 56.30 -11.02
N ALA A 17 -41.72 57.64 -10.87
CA ALA A 17 -42.77 58.57 -11.35
C ALA A 17 -42.78 59.92 -10.60
N CYS A 18 -43.17 60.97 -11.32
CA CYS A 18 -43.29 62.35 -10.88
C CYS A 18 -44.44 62.63 -9.88
N LYS A 19 -44.27 63.73 -9.15
CA LYS A 19 -45.25 64.80 -8.82
C LYS A 19 -46.23 64.59 -7.65
N GLY A 20 -46.44 65.69 -6.90
CA GLY A 20 -47.50 65.94 -5.91
C GLY A 20 -46.96 65.88 -4.48
N ASP A 21 -46.91 67.00 -3.73
CA ASP A 21 -48.03 67.63 -2.98
C ASP A 21 -48.61 66.67 -1.92
N GLU A 22 -48.88 67.00 -0.67
CA GLU A 22 -48.95 68.25 0.10
C GLU A 22 -49.11 67.85 1.59
N ASP A 23 -49.38 68.85 2.45
CA ASP A 23 -50.01 68.80 3.79
C ASP A 23 -49.07 68.64 5.01
N ASP A 24 -49.19 69.41 6.10
CA ASP A 24 -50.36 70.16 6.55
C ASP A 24 -50.01 71.27 7.55
N VAL A 25 -50.91 72.26 7.58
CA VAL A 25 -50.89 73.52 8.31
C VAL A 25 -51.56 73.38 9.68
N SER A 26 -51.26 74.27 10.62
CA SER A 26 -52.15 74.63 11.73
C SER A 26 -51.80 76.06 12.16
N SER A 27 -52.70 77.02 12.36
CA SER A 27 -54.14 77.24 12.19
C SER A 27 -54.26 78.77 12.36
N ASP A 28 -55.10 79.50 11.64
CA ASP A 28 -56.49 79.76 12.04
C ASP A 28 -57.16 80.69 10.99
N SER A 29 -58.46 80.86 11.12
CA SER A 29 -59.47 80.79 10.06
C SER A 29 -60.02 82.12 9.50
N VAL A 30 -60.49 82.03 8.25
CA VAL A 30 -61.08 83.02 7.31
C VAL A 30 -62.52 83.47 7.71
N PRO A 31 -63.18 84.47 7.07
CA PRO A 31 -63.79 84.27 5.73
C PRO A 31 -63.74 85.45 4.74
N VAL A 32 -63.72 85.09 3.47
CA VAL A 32 -63.87 85.90 2.24
C VAL A 32 -65.36 86.13 1.93
N ASP A 33 -65.70 87.26 1.30
CA ASP A 33 -66.95 87.51 0.55
C ASP A 33 -66.59 88.48 -0.60
N ASP A 34 -66.38 88.03 -1.84
CA ASP A 34 -67.37 87.75 -2.91
C ASP A 34 -67.36 88.86 -3.99
N SER A 35 -67.46 88.41 -5.24
CA SER A 35 -67.69 89.12 -6.50
C SER A 35 -66.52 89.87 -7.18
N GLY A 36 -65.98 89.29 -8.27
CA GLY A 36 -65.46 90.09 -9.41
C GLY A 36 -66.61 90.75 -10.19
N PRO A 37 -66.40 91.45 -11.33
CA PRO A 37 -65.18 91.55 -12.16
C PRO A 37 -64.86 92.97 -12.69
N THR A 38 -63.64 93.20 -13.20
CA THR A 38 -63.29 94.03 -14.37
C THR A 38 -61.79 93.89 -14.53
N GLU A 39 -61.31 93.40 -15.68
CA GLU A 39 -59.87 93.48 -15.96
C GLU A 39 -59.56 94.94 -16.20
N VAL A 40 -58.99 95.55 -15.16
CA VAL A 40 -58.33 96.84 -15.23
C VAL A 40 -57.14 96.69 -16.14
N VAL A 41 -57.10 97.51 -17.19
CA VAL A 41 -55.99 97.54 -18.14
C VAL A 41 -54.93 98.45 -17.51
N ASP A 42 -53.77 97.87 -17.27
CA ASP A 42 -52.51 98.53 -16.93
C ASP A 42 -51.68 98.44 -18.22
N ASN A 43 -51.61 99.55 -18.97
CA ASN A 43 -51.15 99.52 -20.37
C ASN A 43 -49.62 99.60 -20.50
N ASP A 44 -48.94 100.15 -19.50
CA ASP A 44 -47.48 100.24 -19.45
C ASP A 44 -46.82 99.22 -18.49
N GLY A 45 -47.61 98.53 -17.67
CA GLY A 45 -47.21 97.36 -16.88
C GLY A 45 -46.61 97.69 -15.52
N ASP A 46 -46.91 98.86 -14.95
CA ASP A 46 -46.34 99.32 -13.68
C ASP A 46 -47.09 98.83 -12.42
N GLY A 47 -48.25 98.21 -12.63
CA GLY A 47 -49.10 97.65 -11.58
C GLY A 47 -50.18 98.60 -11.04
N VAL A 48 -50.29 99.82 -11.55
CA VAL A 48 -51.37 100.77 -11.26
C VAL A 48 -52.38 100.77 -12.42
N PRO A 49 -53.69 100.65 -12.15
CA PRO A 49 -54.69 100.69 -13.21
C PRO A 49 -54.95 102.11 -13.73
N ALA A 50 -55.31 102.22 -15.01
CA ALA A 50 -55.57 103.47 -15.74
C ALA A 50 -56.50 104.51 -15.07
N GLU A 51 -57.33 104.12 -14.10
CA GLU A 51 -58.17 105.06 -13.33
C GLU A 51 -57.45 105.77 -12.18
N GLU A 52 -56.32 105.22 -11.72
CA GLU A 52 -55.49 105.75 -10.64
C GLU A 52 -54.16 106.31 -11.18
N ASP A 53 -53.76 105.91 -12.39
CA ASP A 53 -52.61 106.45 -13.10
C ASP A 53 -52.94 107.70 -13.93
N CYS A 54 -52.20 108.80 -13.72
CA CYS A 54 -52.37 110.03 -14.47
C CYS A 54 -51.75 109.99 -15.89
N ASP A 55 -50.90 109.00 -16.21
CA ASP A 55 -50.41 108.70 -17.56
C ASP A 55 -50.14 107.19 -17.76
N ASP A 56 -51.22 106.40 -17.90
CA ASP A 56 -51.25 104.92 -18.11
C ASP A 56 -50.48 104.40 -19.35
N ASP A 57 -49.85 105.27 -20.13
CA ASP A 57 -48.93 104.90 -21.23
C ASP A 57 -47.44 105.04 -20.82
N ASN A 58 -47.15 105.45 -19.58
CA ASN A 58 -45.83 105.75 -19.06
C ASN A 58 -45.61 105.27 -17.60
N ALA A 59 -45.04 104.08 -17.47
CA ALA A 59 -44.79 103.40 -16.19
C ALA A 59 -43.94 104.16 -15.15
N ALA A 60 -43.36 105.31 -15.52
CA ALA A 60 -42.63 106.19 -14.62
C ALA A 60 -43.50 107.30 -14.00
N VAL A 61 -44.76 107.41 -14.39
CA VAL A 61 -45.75 108.36 -13.90
C VAL A 61 -46.88 107.53 -13.30
N ASN A 62 -47.03 107.53 -11.98
CA ASN A 62 -48.11 106.86 -11.25
C ASN A 62 -48.15 107.34 -9.80
N PRO A 63 -49.23 107.10 -9.02
CA PRO A 63 -49.38 107.59 -7.64
C PRO A 63 -48.28 107.21 -6.64
N SER A 64 -47.47 106.21 -6.97
CA SER A 64 -46.38 105.72 -6.13
C SER A 64 -45.00 106.14 -6.64
N ALA A 65 -44.91 106.75 -7.82
CA ALA A 65 -43.66 107.28 -8.34
C ALA A 65 -43.19 108.44 -7.47
N GLN A 66 -41.88 108.66 -7.45
CA GLN A 66 -41.29 109.82 -6.81
C GLN A 66 -41.17 110.93 -7.85
N GLU A 67 -41.49 112.17 -7.47
CA GLU A 67 -41.25 113.35 -8.31
C GLU A 67 -39.80 113.42 -8.80
N LEU A 68 -39.61 113.81 -10.05
CA LEU A 68 -38.32 114.08 -10.68
C LEU A 68 -38.36 115.50 -11.25
N CYS A 69 -37.20 116.17 -11.38
CA CYS A 69 -37.13 117.46 -12.08
C CYS A 69 -37.23 117.28 -13.61
N ASP A 70 -38.35 116.75 -14.11
CA ASP A 70 -38.60 116.52 -15.53
C ASP A 70 -39.82 117.29 -16.06
N GLY A 71 -40.51 118.03 -15.19
CA GLY A 71 -41.68 118.85 -15.52
C GLY A 71 -42.96 118.04 -15.68
N LEU A 72 -42.99 116.79 -15.22
CA LEU A 72 -44.17 115.93 -15.12
C LEU A 72 -44.58 115.80 -13.65
N ASP A 73 -45.88 115.63 -13.42
CA ASP A 73 -46.42 115.21 -12.12
C ASP A 73 -46.23 113.69 -12.04
N ASN A 74 -45.04 113.23 -11.62
CA ASN A 74 -44.72 111.80 -11.66
C ASN A 74 -45.60 111.02 -10.68
N ASN A 75 -45.88 111.59 -9.51
CA ASN A 75 -46.58 110.94 -8.41
C ASN A 75 -48.11 111.17 -8.43
N CYS A 76 -48.62 111.80 -9.48
CA CYS A 76 -50.04 112.09 -9.71
C CYS A 76 -50.76 112.80 -8.55
N ASP A 77 -50.05 113.57 -7.72
CA ASP A 77 -50.62 114.28 -6.56
C ASP A 77 -51.18 115.66 -6.91
N GLY A 78 -51.01 116.09 -8.17
CA GLY A 78 -51.48 117.35 -8.73
C GLY A 78 -50.44 118.48 -8.64
N GLY A 79 -49.28 118.19 -8.07
CA GLY A 79 -48.08 119.00 -8.14
C GLY A 79 -47.18 118.65 -9.33
N VAL A 80 -46.35 119.59 -9.79
CA VAL A 80 -45.25 119.27 -10.71
C VAL A 80 -43.92 119.59 -10.03
N ASP A 81 -43.06 118.57 -9.88
CA ASP A 81 -41.71 118.63 -9.34
C ASP A 81 -41.62 119.16 -7.88
N GLU A 82 -42.62 118.94 -7.02
CA GLU A 82 -42.61 119.44 -5.63
C GLU A 82 -41.75 118.59 -4.71
N GLY A 83 -41.06 119.27 -3.79
CA GLY A 83 -40.21 118.60 -2.79
C GLY A 83 -38.98 117.94 -3.39
N VAL A 84 -38.71 118.16 -4.68
CA VAL A 84 -37.55 117.67 -5.41
C VAL A 84 -36.83 118.83 -6.09
N GLY A 85 -35.52 118.66 -6.28
CA GLY A 85 -34.63 119.71 -6.77
C GLY A 85 -33.43 119.92 -5.86
N THR A 86 -32.56 120.82 -6.28
CA THR A 86 -31.36 121.19 -5.54
C THR A 86 -31.74 122.19 -4.45
N ALA A 87 -31.12 122.07 -3.26
CA ALA A 87 -31.21 123.09 -2.23
C ALA A 87 -30.36 124.29 -2.67
N TRP A 88 -30.98 125.46 -2.74
CA TRP A 88 -30.32 126.72 -3.07
C TRP A 88 -30.32 127.64 -1.85
N TYR A 89 -29.20 128.32 -1.63
CA TYR A 89 -28.94 129.23 -0.52
C TYR A 89 -28.68 130.62 -1.10
N THR A 90 -29.26 131.66 -0.51
CA THR A 90 -28.99 133.05 -0.93
C THR A 90 -27.51 133.33 -0.75
N ASP A 91 -26.88 133.91 -1.77
CA ASP A 91 -25.48 134.35 -1.76
C ASP A 91 -25.48 135.88 -1.94
N ALA A 92 -25.42 136.60 -0.82
CA ALA A 92 -25.60 138.05 -0.83
C ALA A 92 -24.31 138.83 -1.14
N ASP A 93 -23.12 138.26 -0.94
CA ASP A 93 -21.84 138.90 -1.21
C ASP A 93 -21.11 138.40 -2.47
N THR A 94 -21.65 137.36 -3.12
CA THR A 94 -21.24 136.76 -4.38
C THR A 94 -19.92 135.98 -4.34
N ASP A 95 -19.61 135.35 -3.20
CA ASP A 95 -18.39 134.55 -3.03
C ASP A 95 -18.53 133.08 -3.48
N GLY A 96 -19.77 132.62 -3.73
CA GLY A 96 -20.08 131.28 -4.20
C GLY A 96 -20.54 130.31 -3.11
N TYR A 97 -20.60 130.73 -1.85
CA TYR A 97 -21.23 130.03 -0.73
C TYR A 97 -22.45 130.84 -0.28
N GLY A 98 -23.50 130.15 0.21
CA GLY A 98 -24.73 130.83 0.61
C GLY A 98 -25.14 130.57 2.06
N ASP A 99 -25.93 131.48 2.60
CA ASP A 99 -26.49 131.43 3.95
C ASP A 99 -27.36 130.17 4.16
N THR A 100 -26.84 129.28 5.00
CA THR A 100 -27.50 128.02 5.41
C THR A 100 -28.92 128.20 5.95
N THR A 101 -29.29 129.40 6.39
CA THR A 101 -30.62 129.72 6.94
C THR A 101 -31.66 130.10 5.88
N THR A 102 -31.26 130.25 4.62
CA THR A 102 -32.12 130.72 3.51
C THR A 102 -32.52 129.64 2.50
N GLU A 103 -32.38 128.36 2.88
CA GLU A 103 -32.63 127.19 2.04
C GLU A 103 -33.97 127.23 1.29
N THR A 104 -33.90 127.10 -0.04
CA THR A 104 -35.04 126.93 -0.93
C THR A 104 -34.77 125.79 -1.92
N ILE A 105 -35.65 124.79 -1.97
CA ILE A 105 -35.54 123.66 -2.90
C ILE A 105 -36.19 124.04 -4.23
N ALA A 106 -35.44 123.97 -5.33
CA ALA A 106 -35.94 124.20 -6.69
C ALA A 106 -35.10 123.45 -7.72
N CYS A 107 -35.72 123.03 -8.82
CA CYS A 107 -35.01 122.36 -9.92
C CYS A 107 -34.07 123.28 -10.71
N GLU A 108 -34.29 124.59 -10.67
CA GLU A 108 -33.45 125.61 -11.31
C GLU A 108 -33.06 126.69 -10.29
N PRO A 109 -31.86 127.29 -10.40
CA PRO A 109 -31.36 128.27 -9.43
C PRO A 109 -32.27 129.49 -9.32
N PRO A 110 -32.77 129.81 -8.11
CA PRO A 110 -33.35 131.11 -7.81
C PRO A 110 -32.34 132.24 -8.09
N GLU A 111 -32.84 133.42 -8.48
CA GLU A 111 -31.98 134.56 -8.78
C GLU A 111 -31.20 135.01 -7.53
N GLY A 112 -29.87 134.91 -7.57
CA GLY A 112 -28.97 135.28 -6.46
C GLY A 112 -28.75 134.19 -5.41
N ALA A 113 -28.99 132.91 -5.76
CA ALA A 113 -28.72 131.76 -4.90
C ALA A 113 -27.71 130.78 -5.51
N VAL A 114 -26.98 130.07 -4.65
CA VAL A 114 -25.97 129.04 -4.98
C VAL A 114 -26.31 127.71 -4.31
N ASP A 115 -25.81 126.60 -4.85
CA ASP A 115 -26.07 125.24 -4.36
C ASP A 115 -25.05 124.77 -3.30
N VAL A 116 -24.13 125.65 -2.89
CA VAL A 116 -23.12 125.38 -1.87
C VAL A 116 -23.46 126.16 -0.61
N ALA A 117 -23.78 125.44 0.47
CA ALA A 117 -24.07 126.03 1.77
C ALA A 117 -22.79 126.23 2.60
N GLY A 118 -22.88 127.02 3.65
CA GLY A 118 -21.88 127.01 4.73
C GLY A 118 -21.21 128.36 4.99
N ASP A 119 -21.65 129.42 4.31
CA ASP A 119 -21.23 130.78 4.62
C ASP A 119 -21.68 131.15 6.05
N CYS A 120 -20.71 131.52 6.90
CA CYS A 120 -20.95 131.90 8.28
C CYS A 120 -21.14 133.42 8.48
N ASP A 121 -20.84 134.24 7.46
CA ASP A 121 -21.19 135.66 7.37
C ASP A 121 -21.46 136.07 5.91
N ASP A 122 -22.68 135.78 5.41
CA ASP A 122 -23.16 135.96 4.02
C ASP A 122 -23.11 137.42 3.49
N ALA A 123 -22.54 138.34 4.26
CA ALA A 123 -22.28 139.72 3.88
C ALA A 123 -20.78 140.01 3.63
N ASP A 124 -19.87 139.08 3.90
CA ASP A 124 -18.41 139.23 3.77
C ASP A 124 -17.72 137.98 3.19
N ALA A 125 -17.30 138.10 1.91
CA ALA A 125 -16.70 137.05 1.08
C ALA A 125 -15.39 136.43 1.60
N ALA A 126 -14.92 136.84 2.78
CA ALA A 126 -13.80 136.25 3.48
C ALA A 126 -14.20 135.08 4.40
N TYR A 127 -15.49 134.90 4.71
CA TYR A 127 -16.00 133.96 5.70
C TYR A 127 -16.79 132.82 5.05
N ASN A 128 -16.08 131.87 4.45
CA ASN A 128 -16.69 130.75 3.77
C ASN A 128 -15.85 129.47 3.91
N PRO A 129 -16.44 128.26 3.78
CA PRO A 129 -15.73 126.99 3.88
C PRO A 129 -14.50 126.80 2.98
N GLY A 130 -14.35 127.62 1.94
CA GLY A 130 -13.18 127.61 1.04
C GLY A 130 -12.07 128.58 1.42
N ALA A 131 -12.24 129.39 2.47
CA ALA A 131 -11.24 130.37 2.89
C ALA A 131 -10.02 129.68 3.52
N ALA A 132 -8.82 130.26 3.29
CA ALA A 132 -7.57 129.69 3.79
C ALA A 132 -7.05 130.45 5.02
N GLU A 133 -6.84 129.73 6.13
CA GLU A 133 -6.29 130.26 7.39
C GLU A 133 -4.75 130.30 7.37
N THR A 134 -4.19 131.18 6.53
CA THR A 134 -2.74 131.20 6.27
C THR A 134 -1.88 131.91 7.32
N ASP A 135 -2.48 132.51 8.35
CA ASP A 135 -1.79 133.19 9.44
C ASP A 135 -2.13 132.52 10.78
N CYS A 136 -1.26 131.64 11.25
CA CYS A 136 -1.41 130.89 12.52
C CYS A 136 -1.41 131.78 13.79
N ALA A 137 -1.48 133.10 13.65
CA ALA A 137 -1.62 134.07 14.75
C ALA A 137 -2.96 134.84 14.73
N ASP A 138 -3.82 134.63 13.72
CA ASP A 138 -5.14 135.27 13.60
C ASP A 138 -6.23 134.41 14.28
N PRO A 139 -7.01 134.95 15.24
CA PRO A 139 -8.04 134.18 15.96
C PRO A 139 -9.40 134.09 15.25
N ASN A 140 -9.53 134.57 14.00
CA ASN A 140 -10.78 134.50 13.25
C ASN A 140 -10.88 133.19 12.46
N ASP A 141 -11.99 132.49 12.63
CA ASP A 141 -12.39 131.30 11.88
C ASP A 141 -12.94 131.74 10.52
N TYR A 142 -12.08 131.76 9.51
CA TYR A 142 -12.43 132.21 8.16
C TYR A 142 -13.11 131.11 7.35
N ASN A 143 -12.81 129.85 7.65
CA ASN A 143 -13.31 128.70 6.90
C ASN A 143 -14.58 128.07 7.52
N CYS A 144 -15.15 128.72 8.54
CA CYS A 144 -16.40 128.32 9.18
C CYS A 144 -16.41 126.87 9.70
N ASP A 145 -15.24 126.30 10.01
CA ASP A 145 -15.11 124.89 10.45
C ASP A 145 -15.15 124.72 11.98
N GLY A 146 -15.13 125.83 12.73
CA GLY A 146 -15.20 125.86 14.18
C GLY A 146 -13.85 125.66 14.89
N SER A 147 -12.74 125.61 14.16
CA SER A 147 -11.37 125.51 14.66
C SER A 147 -10.55 126.78 14.33
N VAL A 148 -9.48 127.02 15.10
CA VAL A 148 -8.52 128.11 14.85
C VAL A 148 -7.11 127.54 15.05
N GLY A 149 -6.25 127.60 14.02
CA GLY A 149 -5.01 126.80 13.90
C GLY A 149 -3.84 127.06 14.87
N TYR A 150 -4.01 126.96 16.19
CA TYR A 150 -2.89 126.97 17.17
C TYR A 150 -2.96 125.91 18.27
N ASN A 151 -3.94 124.99 18.22
CA ASN A 151 -4.05 123.94 19.22
C ASN A 151 -3.14 122.76 18.84
N ASP A 152 -2.35 122.28 19.80
CA ASP A 152 -1.57 121.05 19.79
C ASP A 152 -2.38 120.07 20.64
N GLY A 153 -3.21 119.27 19.98
CA GLY A 153 -4.30 118.50 20.58
C GLY A 153 -3.81 117.33 21.43
N ASP A 154 -2.67 116.74 21.10
CA ASP A 154 -2.10 115.56 21.74
C ASP A 154 -0.79 115.83 22.53
N GLY A 155 -0.17 116.98 22.36
CA GLY A 155 0.99 117.46 23.09
C GLY A 155 2.34 116.97 22.55
N ASP A 156 2.43 116.54 21.29
CA ASP A 156 3.65 115.98 20.69
C ASP A 156 4.67 117.05 20.23
N GLY A 157 4.21 118.30 20.13
CA GLY A 157 5.01 119.47 19.78
C GLY A 157 4.92 119.90 18.31
N PHE A 158 4.11 119.23 17.50
CA PHE A 158 3.55 119.75 16.27
C PHE A 158 2.20 120.44 16.58
N ALA A 159 1.64 121.15 15.60
CA ALA A 159 0.36 121.84 15.78
C ALA A 159 -0.60 121.32 14.71
N ALA A 160 -1.90 121.43 14.94
CA ALA A 160 -2.94 120.96 14.02
C ALA A 160 -2.78 121.32 12.52
N CYS A 161 -2.00 122.35 12.16
CA CYS A 161 -1.72 122.71 10.77
C CYS A 161 -0.49 122.02 10.14
N GLU A 162 0.32 121.33 10.94
CA GLU A 162 1.49 120.54 10.54
C GLU A 162 1.23 119.02 10.64
N GLU A 163 0.03 118.62 11.08
CA GLU A 163 -0.33 117.24 11.39
C GLU A 163 -1.54 116.78 10.57
N CYS A 164 -1.58 115.48 10.29
CA CYS A 164 -2.69 114.83 9.63
C CYS A 164 -3.71 114.24 10.62
N ASP A 165 -3.35 114.03 11.90
CA ASP A 165 -4.25 113.70 13.01
C ASP A 165 -3.75 114.30 14.35
N ASP A 166 -4.17 115.52 14.68
CA ASP A 166 -3.83 116.30 15.91
C ASP A 166 -4.30 115.65 17.24
N GLY A 167 -4.91 114.45 17.17
CA GLY A 167 -5.33 113.67 18.33
C GLY A 167 -4.43 112.48 18.67
N ASP A 168 -3.42 112.18 17.84
CA ASP A 168 -2.58 110.98 17.94
C ASP A 168 -1.08 111.29 17.91
N VAL A 169 -0.46 111.28 19.09
CA VAL A 169 0.97 111.56 19.34
C VAL A 169 1.94 110.69 18.52
N SER A 170 1.46 109.64 17.87
CA SER A 170 2.24 108.76 17.01
C SER A 170 2.19 109.10 15.52
N VAL A 171 1.39 110.09 15.12
CA VAL A 171 1.18 110.53 13.74
C VAL A 171 1.68 111.96 13.58
N ASN A 172 2.92 112.12 13.12
CA ASN A 172 3.55 113.43 12.94
C ASN A 172 4.66 113.41 11.90
N PRO A 173 5.12 114.58 11.39
CA PRO A 173 6.15 114.69 10.36
C PRO A 173 7.48 113.96 10.56
N ASN A 174 7.75 113.47 11.78
CA ASN A 174 8.97 112.75 12.14
C ASN A 174 8.72 111.28 12.52
N ALA A 175 7.49 110.77 12.44
CA ALA A 175 7.21 109.37 12.70
C ALA A 175 7.90 108.47 11.67
N GLU A 176 8.25 107.25 12.08
CA GLU A 176 8.64 106.19 11.13
C GLU A 176 7.36 105.49 10.68
N GLU A 177 7.22 105.26 9.37
CA GLU A 177 6.12 104.46 8.83
C GLU A 177 6.09 103.06 9.46
N ILE A 178 4.88 102.55 9.68
CA ILE A 178 4.61 101.17 10.05
C ILE A 178 3.45 100.68 9.20
N CYS A 179 3.42 99.40 8.85
CA CYS A 179 2.37 98.83 8.00
C CYS A 179 0.99 98.78 8.68
N ASP A 180 0.31 99.92 8.72
CA ASP A 180 -1.00 100.10 9.35
C ASP A 180 -2.01 100.86 8.48
N GLU A 181 -1.68 101.08 7.20
CA GLU A 181 -2.49 101.80 6.21
C GLU A 181 -2.72 103.29 6.55
N ARG A 182 -1.89 103.86 7.44
CA ARG A 182 -1.91 105.29 7.79
C ARG A 182 -0.62 105.94 7.34
N ASP A 183 -0.74 107.20 6.93
CA ASP A 183 0.42 108.07 6.72
C ASP A 183 0.93 108.51 8.10
N ASN A 184 1.80 107.72 8.72
CA ASN A 184 2.26 108.02 10.09
C ASN A 184 3.13 109.28 10.08
N ASN A 185 3.87 109.52 9.01
CA ASN A 185 4.83 110.62 8.88
C ASN A 185 4.25 111.89 8.21
N CYS A 186 2.96 111.91 7.89
CA CYS A 186 2.24 113.00 7.24
C CYS A 186 2.94 113.59 5.99
N ASP A 187 3.70 112.81 5.22
CA ASP A 187 4.36 113.26 3.99
C ASP A 187 3.50 113.14 2.72
N GLY A 188 2.31 112.55 2.87
CA GLY A 188 1.29 112.38 1.83
C GLY A 188 1.40 111.06 1.07
N ALA A 189 2.30 110.15 1.46
CA ALA A 189 2.28 108.77 1.04
C ALA A 189 1.83 107.87 2.21
N THR A 190 1.51 106.61 1.93
CA THR A 190 1.10 105.65 2.98
C THR A 190 2.00 104.42 2.91
N ASP A 191 2.59 104.03 4.05
CA ASP A 191 3.42 102.84 4.26
C ASP A 191 4.69 102.77 3.38
N GLU A 192 5.33 103.89 3.03
CA GLU A 192 6.50 103.87 2.15
C GLU A 192 7.75 103.30 2.83
N GLY A 193 8.43 102.39 2.13
CA GLY A 193 9.72 101.88 2.56
C GLY A 193 9.65 100.84 3.70
N VAL A 194 8.45 100.40 4.07
CA VAL A 194 8.20 99.33 5.05
C VAL A 194 7.54 98.15 4.35
N THR A 195 8.20 96.99 4.39
CA THR A 195 7.67 95.74 3.86
C THR A 195 7.94 94.59 4.84
N SER A 196 6.99 93.66 4.91
CA SER A 196 7.17 92.34 5.51
C SER A 196 7.39 91.30 4.42
N THR A 197 8.19 90.28 4.71
CA THR A 197 8.38 89.13 3.82
C THR A 197 7.23 88.14 4.02
N PHE A 198 6.59 87.74 2.93
CA PHE A 198 5.60 86.68 2.88
C PHE A 198 6.08 85.57 1.93
N TYR A 199 5.65 84.33 2.15
CA TYR A 199 6.00 83.16 1.33
C TYR A 199 4.75 82.67 0.62
N GLN A 200 4.91 82.23 -0.63
CA GLN A 200 3.78 81.67 -1.39
C GLN A 200 3.27 80.43 -0.64
N ASP A 201 1.96 80.37 -0.43
CA ASP A 201 1.24 79.28 0.26
C ASP A 201 0.10 78.85 -0.67
N ARG A 202 0.40 77.86 -1.52
CA ARG A 202 -0.48 77.47 -2.62
C ARG A 202 -1.46 76.36 -2.22
N ASP A 203 -1.11 75.51 -1.27
CA ASP A 203 -2.00 74.49 -0.74
C ASP A 203 -2.87 74.98 0.45
N ALA A 204 -2.57 76.18 0.97
CA ALA A 204 -3.29 76.87 2.03
C ALA A 204 -3.20 76.19 3.41
N ASP A 205 -2.06 75.60 3.73
CA ASP A 205 -1.80 74.96 5.04
C ASP A 205 -1.27 75.93 6.11
N GLY A 206 -0.83 77.12 5.69
CA GLY A 206 -0.32 78.20 6.53
C GLY A 206 1.20 78.30 6.63
N TYR A 207 1.92 77.36 6.03
CA TYR A 207 3.35 77.41 5.74
C TYR A 207 3.54 77.74 4.25
N GLY A 208 4.71 78.25 3.87
CA GLY A 208 4.94 78.67 2.50
C GLY A 208 6.38 78.46 2.06
N ASP A 209 6.57 78.47 0.75
CA ASP A 209 7.84 78.14 0.10
C ASP A 209 8.88 79.27 0.26
N ASP A 210 9.97 78.97 0.97
CA ASP A 210 11.11 79.87 1.19
C ASP A 210 11.79 80.34 -0.11
N ASP A 211 11.64 79.59 -1.22
CA ASP A 211 12.17 79.95 -2.54
C ASP A 211 11.32 80.98 -3.29
N PHE A 212 10.08 81.25 -2.84
CA PHE A 212 9.16 82.22 -3.46
C PHE A 212 8.70 83.35 -2.51
N PRO A 213 9.63 84.18 -1.97
CA PRO A 213 9.28 85.29 -1.10
C PRO A 213 8.70 86.48 -1.88
N ALA A 214 7.77 87.20 -1.25
CA ALA A 214 7.23 88.48 -1.69
C ALA A 214 7.31 89.51 -0.55
N GLU A 215 7.75 90.72 -0.88
CA GLU A 215 7.76 91.85 0.06
C GLU A 215 6.50 92.69 -0.13
N ALA A 216 5.68 92.81 0.91
CA ALA A 216 4.44 93.59 0.89
C ALA A 216 4.11 94.15 2.28
N CYS A 217 3.15 95.06 2.36
CA CYS A 217 2.72 95.63 3.63
C CYS A 217 1.61 94.81 4.29
N ALA A 218 0.70 94.26 3.48
CA ALA A 218 -0.26 93.23 3.86
C ALA A 218 0.01 91.95 3.07
N ALA A 219 -0.36 90.79 3.63
CA ALA A 219 -0.19 89.49 2.99
C ALA A 219 -0.89 89.47 1.61
N PRO A 220 -0.16 89.23 0.51
CA PRO A 220 -0.81 89.00 -0.78
C PRO A 220 -1.73 87.78 -0.73
N GLU A 221 -2.73 87.73 -1.61
CA GLU A 221 -3.60 86.55 -1.71
C GLU A 221 -2.77 85.31 -2.09
N GLY A 222 -2.89 84.23 -1.31
CA GLY A 222 -2.11 82.99 -1.49
C GLY A 222 -0.69 83.06 -0.92
N TYR A 223 -0.45 83.88 0.10
CA TYR A 223 0.83 83.98 0.80
C TYR A 223 0.64 83.96 2.33
N THR A 224 1.62 83.40 3.06
CA THR A 224 1.68 83.35 4.53
C THR A 224 2.93 84.06 5.07
N THR A 225 2.97 84.31 6.38
CA THR A 225 4.16 84.88 7.06
C THR A 225 5.14 83.83 7.57
N VAL A 226 4.76 82.55 7.52
CA VAL A 226 5.55 81.43 8.04
C VAL A 226 6.12 80.64 6.87
N GLY A 227 7.44 80.65 6.70
CA GLY A 227 8.12 79.89 5.65
C GLY A 227 8.41 78.44 6.04
N ALA A 228 9.38 77.83 5.35
CA ALA A 228 9.90 76.48 5.54
C ALA A 228 8.98 75.31 5.13
N ASP A 229 7.99 75.55 4.27
CA ASP A 229 7.30 74.47 3.56
C ASP A 229 8.24 73.86 2.51
N CYS A 230 8.35 72.54 2.50
CA CYS A 230 9.17 71.78 1.56
C CYS A 230 8.40 71.18 0.37
N ASP A 231 7.06 71.21 0.38
CA ASP A 231 6.19 70.89 -0.77
C ASP A 231 4.89 71.72 -0.77
N ASP A 232 4.97 72.96 -1.26
CA ASP A 232 3.87 73.95 -1.41
C ASP A 232 2.68 73.50 -2.29
N ASP A 233 2.67 72.26 -2.77
CA ASP A 233 1.53 71.65 -3.46
C ASP A 233 0.79 70.60 -2.58
N ASP A 234 1.24 70.29 -1.36
CA ASP A 234 0.66 69.27 -0.45
C ASP A 234 0.54 69.70 1.02
N VAL A 235 -0.70 70.00 1.43
CA VAL A 235 -1.13 70.39 2.79
C VAL A 235 -0.68 69.44 3.92
N GLY A 236 -0.23 68.23 3.59
CA GLY A 236 0.31 67.25 4.52
C GLY A 236 1.80 67.38 4.80
N VAL A 237 2.53 68.24 4.08
CA VAL A 237 3.99 68.37 4.12
C VAL A 237 4.35 69.78 4.59
N ASN A 238 4.64 69.92 5.88
CA ASN A 238 5.04 71.20 6.48
C ASN A 238 5.71 70.99 7.84
N PRO A 239 6.44 71.98 8.38
CA PRO A 239 7.13 71.88 9.67
C PRO A 239 6.32 71.49 10.92
N ALA A 240 4.99 71.43 10.83
CA ALA A 240 4.12 70.96 11.91
C ALA A 240 3.42 69.63 11.62
N ALA A 241 3.66 69.03 10.46
CA ALA A 241 3.19 67.70 10.12
C ALA A 241 3.87 66.66 11.02
N GLN A 242 3.28 65.47 11.01
CA GLN A 242 3.76 64.33 11.79
C GLN A 242 4.32 63.33 10.79
N GLU A 243 5.59 63.00 10.94
CA GLU A 243 6.24 61.97 10.13
C GLU A 243 5.48 60.65 10.18
N VAL A 244 5.26 60.07 9.00
CA VAL A 244 4.61 58.78 8.81
C VAL A 244 5.41 57.94 7.82
N CYS A 245 5.17 56.62 7.80
CA CYS A 245 5.82 55.73 6.85
C CYS A 245 5.30 55.93 5.41
N SER A 246 5.82 56.93 4.70
CA SER A 246 5.38 57.31 3.34
C SER A 246 6.55 57.45 2.34
N GLY A 247 7.78 57.61 2.83
CA GLY A 247 8.95 57.94 2.01
C GLY A 247 9.09 59.42 1.65
N ILE A 248 8.28 60.29 2.26
CA ILE A 248 8.33 61.76 2.16
C ILE A 248 8.81 62.30 3.53
N ASP A 249 9.44 63.47 3.52
CA ASP A 249 9.78 64.26 4.71
C ASP A 249 8.58 65.17 4.98
N GLU A 250 7.63 64.72 5.79
CA GLU A 250 6.42 65.48 6.08
C GLU A 250 6.69 66.70 6.96
N ASP A 251 7.59 66.62 7.95
CA ASP A 251 7.88 67.70 8.90
C ASP A 251 9.05 68.62 8.48
N CYS A 252 9.57 68.41 7.26
CA CYS A 252 10.58 69.22 6.59
C CYS A 252 11.87 69.40 7.42
N ASP A 253 12.22 68.46 8.31
CA ASP A 253 13.42 68.53 9.13
C ASP A 253 14.68 67.90 8.45
N GLY A 254 14.46 67.21 7.33
CA GLY A 254 15.49 66.55 6.52
C GLY A 254 15.71 65.07 6.86
N LEU A 255 14.94 64.49 7.77
CA LEU A 255 14.86 63.07 8.05
C LEU A 255 13.60 62.47 7.41
N ILE A 256 13.61 61.17 7.13
CA ILE A 256 12.51 60.47 6.48
C ILE A 256 12.34 59.12 7.15
N ASP A 257 11.10 58.74 7.45
CA ASP A 257 10.71 57.40 7.91
C ASP A 257 11.58 56.91 9.10
N ASP A 258 12.20 55.73 8.97
CA ASP A 258 13.02 55.09 10.01
C ASP A 258 14.29 55.88 10.39
N ALA A 259 14.66 56.90 9.62
CA ALA A 259 15.74 57.81 9.99
C ALA A 259 15.28 58.94 10.93
N ASP A 260 13.97 59.12 11.09
CA ASP A 260 13.35 60.15 11.91
C ASP A 260 12.91 59.61 13.29
N ASP A 261 13.30 60.32 14.35
CA ASP A 261 12.91 60.00 15.73
C ASP A 261 11.48 60.47 16.06
N SER A 262 10.91 61.37 15.25
CA SER A 262 9.56 61.94 15.38
C SER A 262 8.48 61.01 14.83
N LEU A 263 8.84 60.03 13.99
CA LEU A 263 7.98 59.07 13.29
C LEU A 263 6.78 58.53 14.10
N ASP A 264 5.58 58.65 13.55
CA ASP A 264 4.39 57.95 14.05
C ASP A 264 4.45 56.46 13.71
N THR A 265 5.03 55.71 14.64
CA THR A 265 5.11 54.24 14.62
C THR A 265 3.77 53.52 14.47
N SER A 266 2.62 54.19 14.57
CA SER A 266 1.31 53.60 14.27
C SER A 266 1.12 53.27 12.78
N THR A 267 1.90 53.92 11.92
CA THR A 267 1.93 53.68 10.46
C THR A 267 3.00 52.66 10.04
N ALA A 268 3.88 52.27 10.97
CA ALA A 268 4.91 51.27 10.74
C ALA A 268 4.34 49.85 10.66
N ILE A 269 5.02 48.98 9.91
CA ILE A 269 4.70 47.56 9.82
C ILE A 269 5.57 46.77 10.80
N THR A 270 5.03 45.66 11.33
CA THR A 270 5.86 44.71 12.08
C THR A 270 6.62 43.82 11.11
N THR A 271 7.94 43.75 11.31
CA THR A 271 8.88 42.95 10.53
C THR A 271 9.57 41.96 11.47
N TYR A 272 9.94 40.80 10.95
CA TYR A 272 10.50 39.67 11.69
C TYR A 272 11.83 39.29 11.03
N SER A 273 12.83 38.94 11.81
CA SER A 273 14.12 38.53 11.24
C SER A 273 13.92 37.20 10.51
N ASP A 274 14.50 37.07 9.32
CA ASP A 274 14.52 35.87 8.47
C ASP A 274 16.00 35.43 8.38
N SER A 275 16.45 34.66 9.36
CA SER A 275 17.87 34.35 9.54
C SER A 275 18.38 33.27 8.58
N ASP A 276 17.48 32.43 8.05
CA ASP A 276 17.80 31.34 7.15
C ASP A 276 17.44 31.58 5.68
N GLY A 277 16.65 32.62 5.40
CA GLY A 277 16.34 33.15 4.07
C GLY A 277 15.20 32.44 3.36
N ASP A 278 14.26 31.83 4.06
CA ASP A 278 13.15 31.07 3.47
C ASP A 278 11.89 31.91 3.19
N GLY A 279 11.84 33.14 3.70
CA GLY A 279 10.75 34.09 3.52
C GLY A 279 9.74 34.15 4.67
N TYR A 280 9.94 33.36 5.73
CA TYR A 280 9.24 33.43 7.00
C TYR A 280 10.23 33.92 8.08
N GLY A 281 9.72 34.51 9.15
CA GLY A 281 10.58 35.10 10.18
C GLY A 281 10.14 34.78 11.59
N ASP A 282 11.07 34.94 12.53
CA ASP A 282 10.92 34.58 13.94
C ASP A 282 9.74 35.30 14.62
N PRO A 283 8.66 34.61 15.06
CA PRO A 283 7.51 35.19 15.73
C PRO A 283 7.85 35.94 17.03
N ASP A 284 8.93 35.56 17.72
CA ASP A 284 9.36 36.18 18.97
C ASP A 284 10.23 37.43 18.73
N GLY A 285 10.62 37.70 17.48
CA GLY A 285 11.57 38.75 17.09
C GLY A 285 10.98 40.01 16.44
N GLY A 286 9.66 40.24 16.53
CA GLY A 286 8.98 41.33 15.83
C GLY A 286 9.50 42.74 16.18
N ALA A 287 9.86 43.53 15.17
CA ALA A 287 10.27 44.93 15.26
C ALA A 287 9.47 45.81 14.28
N LEU A 288 9.11 47.02 14.70
CA LEU A 288 8.44 48.00 13.82
C LEU A 288 9.47 48.66 12.90
N ALA A 289 9.13 48.80 11.62
CA ALA A 289 9.88 49.55 10.61
C ALA A 289 8.93 50.04 9.50
N CYS A 290 9.30 51.08 8.76
CA CYS A 290 8.51 51.56 7.62
C CYS A 290 8.64 50.65 6.39
N GLU A 291 9.83 50.12 6.16
CA GLU A 291 10.07 49.05 5.18
C GLU A 291 10.80 47.87 5.84
N ALA A 292 10.54 46.65 5.37
CA ALA A 292 11.24 45.48 5.87
C ALA A 292 12.75 45.58 5.58
N PRO A 293 13.61 45.65 6.62
CA PRO A 293 15.05 45.69 6.41
C PRO A 293 15.55 44.46 5.67
N SER A 294 16.71 44.56 5.03
CA SER A 294 17.33 43.40 4.38
C SER A 294 17.61 42.30 5.42
N GLY A 295 17.02 41.12 5.22
CA GLY A 295 17.08 40.01 6.19
C GLY A 295 15.88 39.96 7.15
N ASN A 296 14.85 40.75 6.90
CA ASN A 296 13.58 40.70 7.61
C ASN A 296 12.42 40.51 6.62
N VAL A 297 11.32 39.93 7.11
CA VAL A 297 10.09 39.69 6.37
C VAL A 297 8.87 40.12 7.20
N THR A 298 7.70 40.22 6.56
CA THR A 298 6.45 40.59 7.26
C THR A 298 5.66 39.37 7.74
N ASN A 299 6.08 38.16 7.37
CA ASN A 299 5.44 36.92 7.81
C ASN A 299 6.16 36.36 9.03
N SER A 300 5.44 36.15 10.14
CA SER A 300 5.98 35.69 11.42
C SER A 300 5.73 34.21 11.70
N GLU A 301 5.40 33.42 10.67
CA GLU A 301 4.90 32.05 10.85
C GLU A 301 6.02 31.00 10.90
N ASP A 302 7.28 31.40 11.09
CA ASP A 302 8.42 30.49 11.22
C ASP A 302 8.53 29.90 12.64
N CYS A 303 8.62 28.59 12.77
CA CYS A 303 8.80 27.93 14.07
C CYS A 303 10.27 27.59 14.41
N ASP A 304 11.21 27.70 13.46
CA ASP A 304 12.65 27.62 13.66
C ASP A 304 13.41 28.45 12.60
N ASP A 305 13.56 29.75 12.87
CA ASP A 305 14.26 30.76 12.03
C ASP A 305 15.75 30.43 11.74
N GLY A 306 16.28 29.35 12.32
CA GLY A 306 17.61 28.84 12.01
C GLY A 306 17.66 27.80 10.89
N ALA A 307 16.51 27.36 10.36
CA ALA A 307 16.39 26.21 9.48
C ALA A 307 15.33 26.39 8.37
N ALA A 308 15.78 26.79 7.18
CA ALA A 308 14.94 27.09 6.00
C ALA A 308 14.06 25.94 5.46
N SER A 309 14.12 24.76 6.07
CA SER A 309 13.24 23.63 5.81
C SER A 309 12.08 23.52 6.80
N VAL A 310 12.03 24.38 7.82
CA VAL A 310 11.10 24.39 8.95
C VAL A 310 10.29 25.68 8.88
N SER A 311 9.20 25.67 8.13
CA SER A 311 8.32 26.83 7.96
C SER A 311 6.97 26.38 7.39
N PRO A 312 5.94 27.23 7.31
CA PRO A 312 4.64 26.86 6.74
C PRO A 312 4.67 26.32 5.30
N ALA A 313 5.76 26.59 4.56
CA ALA A 313 6.00 26.03 3.23
C ALA A 313 6.89 24.78 3.24
N GLY A 314 7.46 24.43 4.39
CA GLY A 314 8.26 23.24 4.63
C GLY A 314 7.48 21.97 4.33
N THR A 315 8.20 20.97 3.82
CA THR A 315 7.63 19.63 3.61
C THR A 315 7.84 18.83 4.87
N GLU A 316 6.76 18.34 5.46
CA GLU A 316 6.85 17.48 6.63
C GLU A 316 7.59 16.18 6.32
N LEU A 317 8.54 15.84 7.20
CA LEU A 317 9.33 14.63 7.20
C LEU A 317 9.23 13.96 8.57
N CYS A 318 9.44 12.65 8.60
CA CYS A 318 9.52 11.87 9.84
C CYS A 318 10.89 12.03 10.53
N ASP A 319 11.27 13.25 10.91
CA ASP A 319 12.59 13.58 11.48
C ASP A 319 12.55 14.12 12.92
N GLY A 320 11.36 14.20 13.52
CA GLY A 320 11.12 14.67 14.88
C GLY A 320 11.00 16.19 15.01
N LEU A 321 10.93 16.91 13.88
CA LEU A 321 10.67 18.34 13.80
C LEU A 321 9.28 18.57 13.19
N ASP A 322 8.62 19.65 13.57
CA ASP A 322 7.43 20.15 12.87
C ASP A 322 7.92 21.00 11.69
N ASN A 323 8.21 20.37 10.54
CA ASN A 323 8.83 21.07 9.42
C ASN A 323 7.86 22.03 8.73
N ASN A 324 6.55 21.82 8.87
CA ASN A 324 5.53 22.63 8.24
C ASN A 324 4.88 23.67 9.19
N CYS A 325 5.32 23.74 10.45
CA CYS A 325 4.85 24.63 11.50
C CYS A 325 3.32 24.61 11.72
N ASP A 326 2.64 23.48 11.51
CA ASP A 326 1.19 23.35 11.71
C ASP A 326 0.80 22.91 13.14
N GLY A 327 1.81 22.61 13.98
CA GLY A 327 1.68 22.17 15.36
C GLY A 327 1.57 20.65 15.54
N ALA A 328 1.61 19.87 14.46
CA ALA A 328 1.84 18.43 14.48
C ALA A 328 3.32 18.13 14.22
N THR A 329 3.80 17.02 14.75
CA THR A 329 5.17 16.55 14.51
C THR A 329 5.08 15.13 13.98
N ASP A 330 5.75 14.85 12.87
CA ASP A 330 5.83 13.52 12.27
C ASP A 330 4.45 12.90 11.99
N GLU A 331 3.49 13.66 11.45
CA GLU A 331 2.16 13.11 11.18
C GLU A 331 2.11 12.22 9.93
N ALA A 332 0.99 11.50 9.76
CA ALA A 332 0.82 10.52 8.68
C ALA A 332 0.85 11.12 7.25
N THR A 333 0.80 12.46 7.12
CA THR A 333 0.94 13.16 5.85
C THR A 333 2.37 13.49 5.48
N ALA A 334 3.34 13.23 6.36
CA ALA A 334 4.77 13.41 6.08
C ALA A 334 5.18 12.68 4.80
N ALA A 335 6.05 13.32 4.00
CA ALA A 335 6.38 12.86 2.66
C ALA A 335 7.11 11.51 2.64
N ASP A 336 7.81 11.17 3.71
CA ASP A 336 8.52 9.91 3.91
C ASP A 336 7.86 8.98 4.95
N ALA A 337 6.61 9.25 5.34
CA ALA A 337 5.84 8.37 6.21
C ALA A 337 5.74 6.96 5.61
N ALA A 338 6.12 5.97 6.40
CA ALA A 338 6.10 4.57 5.98
C ALA A 338 4.66 4.04 5.93
N THR A 339 4.41 3.13 4.99
CA THR A 339 3.20 2.31 4.99
C THR A 339 3.43 1.08 5.85
N TRP A 340 2.52 0.84 6.78
CA TRP A 340 2.45 -0.30 7.68
C TRP A 340 1.22 -1.13 7.34
N TYR A 341 1.32 -2.43 7.57
CA TYR A 341 0.29 -3.43 7.28
C TYR A 341 -0.18 -4.05 8.59
N ASP A 342 -1.48 -4.08 8.83
CA ASP A 342 -2.03 -4.67 10.04
C ASP A 342 -1.58 -6.14 10.15
N ASP A 343 -1.15 -6.55 11.34
CA ASP A 343 -0.69 -7.90 11.72
C ASP A 343 -1.63 -8.40 12.84
N ALA A 344 -2.80 -8.90 12.45
CA ALA A 344 -3.89 -9.17 13.38
C ALA A 344 -3.66 -10.45 14.22
N ASP A 345 -2.80 -11.37 13.77
CA ASP A 345 -2.46 -12.59 14.50
C ASP A 345 -1.05 -12.58 15.17
N GLY A 346 -0.26 -11.55 14.90
CA GLY A 346 1.00 -11.22 15.55
C GLY A 346 2.18 -12.09 15.10
N ASP A 347 2.21 -12.58 13.87
CA ASP A 347 3.27 -13.43 13.34
C ASP A 347 4.45 -12.69 12.69
N GLY A 348 4.30 -11.39 12.47
CA GLY A 348 5.32 -10.52 11.90
C GLY A 348 5.14 -10.21 10.42
N TYR A 349 4.09 -10.73 9.77
CA TYR A 349 3.67 -10.40 8.41
C TYR A 349 2.28 -9.76 8.47
N GLY A 350 1.99 -8.83 7.57
CA GLY A 350 0.74 -8.09 7.58
C GLY A 350 -0.05 -8.19 6.28
N ASP A 351 -1.34 -7.84 6.37
CA ASP A 351 -2.29 -7.85 5.26
C ASP A 351 -2.06 -6.70 4.27
N LEU A 352 -1.72 -7.04 3.02
CA LEU A 352 -1.55 -6.07 1.92
C LEU A 352 -2.76 -5.14 1.71
N SER A 353 -3.95 -5.57 2.09
CA SER A 353 -5.20 -4.83 1.93
C SER A 353 -5.59 -3.97 3.14
N ALA A 354 -4.95 -4.18 4.29
CA ALA A 354 -5.17 -3.41 5.52
C ALA A 354 -3.92 -2.58 5.84
N THR A 355 -3.89 -1.36 5.30
CA THR A 355 -2.72 -0.47 5.42
C THR A 355 -3.00 0.74 6.30
N SER A 356 -1.99 1.17 7.05
CA SER A 356 -1.92 2.47 7.72
C SER A 356 -0.63 3.19 7.32
N VAL A 357 -0.61 4.52 7.39
CA VAL A 357 0.58 5.33 7.11
C VAL A 357 0.97 6.05 8.39
N ALA A 358 2.23 5.94 8.79
CA ALA A 358 2.75 6.55 10.02
C ALA A 358 4.28 6.61 9.99
N CYS A 359 4.86 7.60 10.67
CA CYS A 359 6.30 7.73 10.84
C CYS A 359 6.90 6.63 11.75
N GLU A 360 6.20 6.30 12.85
CA GLU A 360 6.55 5.17 13.71
C GLU A 360 5.61 3.97 13.48
N GLN A 361 6.12 2.76 13.74
CA GLN A 361 5.35 1.52 13.64
C GLN A 361 4.11 1.56 14.54
N PRO A 362 2.89 1.52 13.97
CA PRO A 362 1.67 1.39 14.76
C PRO A 362 1.65 0.07 15.53
N SER A 363 1.06 0.08 16.72
CA SER A 363 0.90 -1.15 17.51
C SER A 363 0.01 -2.15 16.77
N GLY A 364 0.54 -3.34 16.49
CA GLY A 364 -0.19 -4.39 15.77
C GLY A 364 -0.13 -4.25 14.25
N ALA A 365 0.82 -3.49 13.72
CA ALA A 365 1.13 -3.44 12.29
C ALA A 365 2.62 -3.70 12.06
N VAL A 366 3.01 -4.14 10.87
CA VAL A 366 4.39 -4.47 10.46
C VAL A 366 4.70 -3.88 9.08
N SER A 367 5.97 -3.83 8.69
CA SER A 367 6.36 -3.29 7.38
C SER A 367 6.29 -4.32 6.25
N ASP A 368 6.15 -5.60 6.58
CA ASP A 368 6.08 -6.68 5.61
C ASP A 368 4.62 -7.00 5.25
N ALA A 369 4.30 -6.99 3.96
CA ALA A 369 2.93 -7.03 3.43
C ALA A 369 2.54 -8.39 2.84
N THR A 370 3.30 -9.42 3.19
CA THR A 370 3.30 -10.70 2.47
C THR A 370 2.41 -11.76 3.12
N ASP A 371 1.58 -11.38 4.10
CA ASP A 371 0.62 -12.31 4.69
C ASP A 371 -0.58 -12.53 3.75
N CYS A 372 -0.87 -13.80 3.45
CA CYS A 372 -2.02 -14.20 2.66
C CYS A 372 -3.26 -14.57 3.52
N ASN A 373 -3.11 -14.67 4.85
CA ASN A 373 -4.18 -14.86 5.82
C ASN A 373 -3.82 -14.34 7.22
N ASP A 374 -3.98 -13.03 7.40
CA ASP A 374 -3.73 -12.25 8.63
C ASP A 374 -4.56 -12.64 9.87
N ALA A 375 -5.44 -13.64 9.74
CA ALA A 375 -6.17 -14.22 10.87
C ALA A 375 -5.55 -15.52 11.40
N ASN A 376 -4.46 -16.01 10.81
CA ASN A 376 -3.86 -17.30 11.13
C ASN A 376 -2.33 -17.33 11.04
N LYS A 377 -1.70 -17.22 12.23
CA LYS A 377 -0.26 -17.29 12.51
C LYS A 377 0.56 -18.42 11.85
N ALA A 378 -0.12 -19.44 11.35
CA ALA A 378 0.49 -20.59 10.67
C ALA A 378 0.52 -20.43 9.14
N VAL A 379 -0.01 -19.33 8.61
CA VAL A 379 -0.10 -19.02 7.19
C VAL A 379 0.64 -17.72 6.94
N ASN A 380 1.90 -17.81 6.53
CA ASN A 380 2.77 -16.70 6.22
C ASN A 380 3.98 -17.17 5.39
N PRO A 381 4.76 -16.29 4.76
CA PRO A 381 5.86 -16.69 3.88
C PRO A 381 6.98 -17.53 4.48
N ALA A 382 7.12 -17.54 5.81
CA ALA A 382 8.09 -18.38 6.50
C ALA A 382 7.50 -19.72 6.98
N ALA A 383 6.19 -19.93 6.85
CA ALA A 383 5.55 -21.18 7.18
C ALA A 383 5.99 -22.28 6.21
N SER A 384 5.89 -23.53 6.67
CA SER A 384 6.10 -24.70 5.83
C SER A 384 4.76 -25.19 5.33
N GLU A 385 4.67 -25.50 4.04
CA GLU A 385 3.50 -26.16 3.45
C GLU A 385 3.21 -27.48 4.17
N VAL A 386 1.93 -27.71 4.49
CA VAL A 386 1.41 -28.98 4.99
C VAL A 386 0.19 -29.36 4.17
N CYS A 387 -0.10 -30.66 4.05
CA CYS A 387 -1.23 -31.18 3.27
C CYS A 387 -2.60 -30.87 3.91
N ASP A 388 -3.00 -29.59 3.96
CA ASP A 388 -4.26 -29.10 4.51
C ASP A 388 -5.10 -28.30 3.52
N SER A 389 -4.65 -28.19 2.26
CA SER A 389 -5.30 -27.43 1.19
C SER A 389 -5.34 -25.92 1.40
N ALA A 390 -4.54 -25.39 2.33
CA ALA A 390 -4.20 -23.98 2.41
C ALA A 390 -2.82 -23.75 1.77
N ASP A 391 -2.63 -22.55 1.22
CA ASP A 391 -1.30 -22.04 0.88
C ASP A 391 -0.73 -21.45 2.17
N ASN A 392 0.03 -22.26 2.93
CA ASN A 392 0.57 -21.87 4.21
C ASN A 392 1.74 -20.90 4.05
N ASN A 393 2.57 -21.07 3.01
CA ASN A 393 3.78 -20.29 2.79
C ASN A 393 3.56 -19.09 1.84
N CYS A 394 2.31 -18.83 1.44
CA CYS A 394 1.91 -17.69 0.62
C CYS A 394 2.70 -17.55 -0.70
N ASP A 395 3.19 -18.65 -1.28
CA ASP A 395 3.97 -18.62 -2.53
C ASP A 395 3.10 -18.76 -3.79
N GLY A 396 1.79 -18.95 -3.61
CA GLY A 396 0.79 -19.09 -4.66
C GLY A 396 0.59 -20.53 -5.16
N VAL A 397 1.26 -21.53 -4.57
CA VAL A 397 1.11 -22.95 -4.91
C VAL A 397 0.75 -23.81 -3.70
N THR A 398 -0.52 -24.18 -3.59
CA THR A 398 -1.02 -25.04 -2.51
C THR A 398 -0.43 -26.46 -2.55
N ASP A 399 0.11 -26.94 -1.42
CA ASP A 399 0.44 -28.33 -1.11
C ASP A 399 1.52 -29.00 -2.01
N THR A 400 2.26 -28.25 -2.83
CA THR A 400 3.14 -28.89 -3.85
C THR A 400 4.48 -29.38 -3.32
N ASP A 401 5.02 -28.72 -2.30
CA ASP A 401 6.26 -29.07 -1.60
C ASP A 401 6.03 -29.32 -0.11
N ALA A 402 4.78 -29.65 0.26
CA ALA A 402 4.37 -29.93 1.62
C ALA A 402 5.31 -30.92 2.34
N ILE A 403 5.64 -30.61 3.58
CA ILE A 403 6.63 -31.38 4.35
C ILE A 403 6.13 -32.80 4.70
N ASP A 404 4.81 -33.01 4.66
CA ASP A 404 4.14 -34.27 4.97
C ASP A 404 3.59 -35.00 3.72
N LEU A 405 4.10 -34.66 2.54
CA LEU A 405 3.84 -35.40 1.29
C LEU A 405 4.10 -36.90 1.48
N LYS A 406 3.12 -37.71 1.06
CA LYS A 406 3.25 -39.17 1.06
C LYS A 406 3.86 -39.62 -0.26
N THR A 407 4.76 -40.59 -0.19
CA THR A 407 5.26 -41.29 -1.37
C THR A 407 4.25 -42.36 -1.78
N TYR A 408 3.81 -42.29 -3.03
CA TYR A 408 3.04 -43.30 -3.72
C TYR A 408 3.88 -43.93 -4.84
N TYR A 409 3.56 -45.16 -5.21
CA TYR A 409 4.27 -45.98 -6.19
C TYR A 409 3.31 -46.31 -7.34
N ALA A 410 3.77 -46.33 -8.59
CA ALA A 410 2.89 -46.64 -9.73
C ALA A 410 2.32 -48.05 -9.59
N ASP A 411 1.08 -48.24 -10.02
CA ASP A 411 0.33 -49.50 -10.01
C ASP A 411 -0.25 -49.65 -11.42
N ALA A 412 0.63 -49.94 -12.38
CA ALA A 412 0.35 -49.83 -13.81
C ALA A 412 -0.50 -50.99 -14.32
N ASP A 413 -0.36 -52.17 -13.73
CA ASP A 413 -1.20 -53.31 -14.03
C ASP A 413 -2.52 -53.33 -13.22
N SER A 414 -2.63 -52.54 -12.15
CA SER A 414 -3.80 -52.47 -11.25
C SER A 414 -4.02 -53.72 -10.39
N ASP A 415 -2.98 -54.29 -9.79
CA ASP A 415 -3.05 -55.39 -8.83
C ASP A 415 -3.09 -54.91 -7.35
N GLY A 416 -2.73 -53.64 -7.10
CA GLY A 416 -2.72 -53.02 -5.78
C GLY A 416 -1.37 -53.04 -5.05
N TYR A 417 -0.32 -53.47 -5.72
CA TYR A 417 1.08 -53.28 -5.34
C TYR A 417 1.67 -52.19 -6.23
N GLY A 418 2.88 -51.72 -5.89
CA GLY A 418 3.44 -50.64 -6.68
C GLY A 418 4.94 -50.66 -6.79
N ASP A 419 5.41 -50.15 -7.92
CA ASP A 419 6.79 -50.21 -8.36
C ASP A 419 7.67 -49.25 -7.54
N ILE A 420 8.66 -49.81 -6.85
CA ILE A 420 9.65 -49.04 -6.07
C ILE A 420 10.42 -48.02 -6.92
N SER A 421 10.56 -48.25 -8.22
CA SER A 421 11.32 -47.44 -9.16
C SER A 421 10.54 -46.23 -9.69
N VAL A 422 9.20 -46.30 -9.67
CA VAL A 422 8.31 -45.25 -10.16
C VAL A 422 7.52 -44.66 -9.00
N THR A 423 8.01 -43.53 -8.48
CA THR A 423 7.41 -42.87 -7.32
C THR A 423 6.80 -41.52 -7.67
N SER A 424 5.74 -41.16 -6.95
CA SER A 424 5.14 -39.82 -6.95
C SER A 424 4.85 -39.38 -5.53
N LYS A 425 5.23 -38.15 -5.18
CA LYS A 425 4.87 -37.54 -3.90
C LYS A 425 3.58 -36.73 -4.05
N ALA A 426 2.62 -36.93 -3.16
CA ALA A 426 1.35 -36.20 -3.15
C ALA A 426 0.68 -36.24 -1.76
N CYS A 427 -0.23 -35.32 -1.49
CA CYS A 427 -1.05 -35.32 -0.27
C CYS A 427 -2.12 -36.41 -0.26
N SER A 428 -2.65 -36.71 -1.44
CA SER A 428 -3.61 -37.79 -1.67
C SER A 428 -3.12 -38.70 -2.79
N ARG A 429 -3.60 -39.95 -2.78
CA ARG A 429 -3.17 -40.98 -3.71
C ARG A 429 -3.46 -40.57 -5.16
N PRO A 430 -2.43 -40.36 -6.01
CA PRO A 430 -2.64 -40.09 -7.43
C PRO A 430 -3.36 -41.24 -8.13
N THR A 431 -4.03 -40.94 -9.25
CA THR A 431 -4.66 -42.00 -10.05
C THR A 431 -3.58 -42.89 -10.67
N GLY A 432 -3.71 -44.21 -10.54
CA GLY A 432 -2.72 -45.17 -11.01
C GLY A 432 -1.51 -45.37 -10.10
N TYR A 433 -1.60 -44.96 -8.83
CA TYR A 433 -0.55 -45.17 -7.82
C TYR A 433 -1.14 -45.76 -6.53
N ILE A 434 -0.32 -46.45 -5.73
CA ILE A 434 -0.65 -47.05 -4.43
C ILE A 434 0.38 -46.69 -3.34
N GLY A 435 0.05 -46.94 -2.07
CA GLY A 435 0.88 -46.53 -0.92
C GLY A 435 1.94 -47.53 -0.46
N ASN A 436 2.20 -48.59 -1.23
CA ASN A 436 3.18 -49.63 -0.92
C ASN A 436 4.12 -49.84 -2.13
N ASN A 437 5.31 -50.39 -1.89
CA ASN A 437 6.40 -50.50 -2.86
C ASN A 437 6.78 -51.97 -3.13
N LYS A 438 5.77 -52.82 -3.22
CA LYS A 438 5.94 -54.28 -3.18
C LYS A 438 5.83 -54.93 -4.55
N ASP A 439 5.93 -54.17 -5.63
CA ASP A 439 5.85 -54.72 -6.97
C ASP A 439 7.24 -54.72 -7.61
N CYS A 440 7.68 -55.89 -8.10
CA CYS A 440 8.93 -56.05 -8.83
C CYS A 440 8.75 -56.14 -10.36
N ASP A 441 7.52 -56.29 -10.86
CA ASP A 441 7.15 -56.16 -12.27
C ASP A 441 5.77 -55.50 -12.41
N ASP A 442 5.77 -54.16 -12.50
CA ASP A 442 4.58 -53.29 -12.62
C ASP A 442 3.72 -53.55 -13.88
N THR A 443 4.09 -54.54 -14.70
CA THR A 443 3.34 -54.95 -15.88
C THR A 443 2.60 -56.28 -15.72
N ASP A 444 2.81 -57.00 -14.61
CA ASP A 444 2.24 -58.32 -14.37
C ASP A 444 1.63 -58.53 -12.98
N LYS A 445 0.30 -58.74 -12.95
CA LYS A 445 -0.52 -58.82 -11.73
C LYS A 445 -0.22 -60.01 -10.83
N THR A 446 0.62 -60.93 -11.29
CA THR A 446 1.03 -62.10 -10.53
C THR A 446 2.38 -61.93 -9.85
N THR A 447 3.05 -60.79 -10.05
CA THR A 447 4.45 -60.59 -9.63
C THR A 447 4.56 -59.45 -8.61
N TYR A 448 4.45 -59.78 -7.33
CA TYR A 448 4.49 -58.83 -6.21
C TYR A 448 4.92 -59.51 -4.91
N SER A 449 5.40 -58.75 -3.93
CA SER A 449 5.95 -59.29 -2.69
C SER A 449 4.93 -60.15 -1.92
N GLY A 450 5.23 -61.44 -1.80
CA GLY A 450 4.34 -62.44 -1.19
C GLY A 450 3.21 -62.94 -2.10
N ALA A 451 3.36 -62.80 -3.42
CA ALA A 451 2.62 -63.61 -4.39
C ALA A 451 2.92 -65.11 -4.18
N THR A 452 2.21 -65.97 -4.90
CA THR A 452 2.53 -67.40 -4.91
C THR A 452 3.38 -67.65 -6.14
N GLU A 453 4.56 -68.25 -5.94
CA GLU A 453 5.42 -68.69 -7.03
C GLU A 453 4.66 -69.57 -8.03
N LEU A 454 4.92 -69.29 -9.30
CA LEU A 454 4.56 -70.13 -10.42
C LEU A 454 5.84 -70.83 -10.90
N CYS A 455 5.68 -71.83 -11.77
CA CYS A 455 6.83 -72.47 -12.40
C CYS A 455 6.99 -71.87 -13.80
N ASP A 456 7.50 -70.64 -13.87
CA ASP A 456 7.57 -69.87 -15.11
C ASP A 456 8.89 -69.09 -15.32
N ASP A 457 9.93 -69.41 -14.56
CA ASP A 457 11.25 -68.75 -14.55
C ASP A 457 11.19 -67.26 -14.09
N THR A 458 10.08 -66.84 -13.45
CA THR A 458 9.90 -65.51 -12.86
C THR A 458 9.85 -65.61 -11.35
N ASP A 459 10.59 -64.75 -10.67
CA ASP A 459 10.46 -64.51 -9.23
C ASP A 459 9.14 -63.74 -9.00
N ASN A 460 8.05 -64.46 -8.75
CA ASN A 460 6.71 -63.86 -8.63
C ASN A 460 6.52 -63.18 -7.28
N ASP A 461 7.16 -63.67 -6.22
CA ASP A 461 7.01 -63.17 -4.87
C ASP A 461 8.08 -62.15 -4.45
N CYS A 462 8.96 -61.80 -5.39
CA CYS A 462 10.01 -60.78 -5.30
C CYS A 462 10.99 -61.00 -4.15
N ASP A 463 11.22 -62.24 -3.71
CA ASP A 463 12.14 -62.55 -2.62
C ASP A 463 13.61 -62.75 -3.08
N GLY A 464 13.81 -62.86 -4.39
CA GLY A 464 15.10 -62.99 -5.07
C GLY A 464 15.48 -64.43 -5.42
N ASP A 465 14.70 -65.41 -4.99
CA ASP A 465 14.77 -66.80 -5.45
C ASP A 465 13.71 -67.01 -6.55
N VAL A 466 14.00 -67.84 -7.54
CA VAL A 466 13.13 -68.05 -8.71
C VAL A 466 12.47 -69.42 -8.59
N ASP A 467 11.15 -69.46 -8.74
CA ASP A 467 10.31 -70.67 -8.67
C ASP A 467 10.52 -71.47 -7.35
N ASP A 468 10.66 -70.79 -6.21
CA ASP A 468 10.81 -71.46 -4.91
C ASP A 468 9.47 -71.99 -4.36
N GLY A 469 9.52 -73.07 -3.59
CA GLY A 469 8.33 -73.69 -3.00
C GLY A 469 7.40 -74.40 -4.01
N VAL A 470 7.72 -74.39 -5.31
CA VAL A 470 7.00 -75.09 -6.38
C VAL A 470 7.77 -76.28 -6.96
N LEU A 471 8.90 -76.65 -6.36
CA LEU A 471 9.70 -77.78 -6.84
C LEU A 471 8.90 -79.10 -6.77
N GLY A 472 8.91 -79.85 -7.86
CA GLY A 472 8.18 -81.10 -8.05
C GLY A 472 6.69 -80.96 -8.40
N SER A 473 6.21 -79.76 -8.70
CA SER A 473 4.81 -79.49 -9.05
C SER A 473 4.42 -79.82 -10.51
N ASP A 474 5.37 -79.76 -11.45
CA ASP A 474 5.21 -80.15 -12.86
C ASP A 474 6.58 -80.50 -13.50
N VAL A 475 6.58 -80.89 -14.77
CA VAL A 475 7.75 -81.25 -15.57
C VAL A 475 8.80 -80.13 -15.64
N ALA A 476 8.38 -78.86 -15.67
CA ALA A 476 9.29 -77.73 -15.75
C ALA A 476 10.07 -77.49 -14.44
N CYS A 477 9.45 -77.80 -13.30
CA CYS A 477 10.06 -77.67 -11.97
C CYS A 477 10.35 -79.05 -11.35
N ALA A 478 10.67 -80.06 -12.16
CA ALA A 478 10.92 -81.41 -11.66
C ALA A 478 12.11 -81.43 -10.69
N ALA A 479 11.89 -81.93 -9.47
CA ALA A 479 12.95 -82.00 -8.45
C ALA A 479 13.90 -83.17 -8.71
N THR A 480 15.15 -83.13 -8.23
CA THR A 480 16.03 -84.31 -8.35
C THR A 480 15.61 -85.46 -7.43
N THR A 481 15.15 -85.13 -6.22
CA THR A 481 14.68 -86.09 -5.22
C THR A 481 13.50 -85.54 -4.42
N CYS A 482 12.73 -86.41 -3.76
CA CYS A 482 11.71 -85.97 -2.80
C CYS A 482 12.30 -85.17 -1.63
N LEU A 483 13.58 -85.36 -1.30
CA LEU A 483 14.24 -84.58 -0.26
C LEU A 483 14.47 -83.13 -0.71
N ASP A 484 14.78 -82.91 -1.99
CA ASP A 484 14.94 -81.56 -2.53
C ASP A 484 13.61 -80.81 -2.49
N ILE A 485 12.50 -81.47 -2.84
CA ILE A 485 11.14 -80.92 -2.69
C ILE A 485 10.85 -80.54 -1.25
N LEU A 486 11.21 -81.39 -0.28
CA LEU A 486 10.94 -81.09 1.12
C LEU A 486 11.83 -79.96 1.66
N ASN A 487 13.04 -79.81 1.12
CA ASN A 487 13.93 -78.71 1.49
C ASN A 487 13.44 -77.37 0.90
N ASP A 488 12.91 -77.40 -0.31
CA ASP A 488 12.30 -76.27 -1.02
C ASP A 488 10.96 -75.86 -0.38
N GLN A 489 10.07 -76.84 -0.15
CA GLN A 489 8.79 -76.66 0.50
C GLN A 489 8.70 -77.51 1.79
N PRO A 490 9.14 -77.02 2.96
CA PRO A 490 9.06 -77.74 4.24
C PRO A 490 7.64 -78.12 4.69
N SER A 491 6.62 -77.53 4.06
CA SER A 491 5.21 -77.83 4.29
C SER A 491 4.63 -78.89 3.34
N ALA A 492 5.44 -79.43 2.43
CA ALA A 492 5.06 -80.50 1.51
C ALA A 492 4.49 -81.70 2.27
N THR A 493 3.41 -82.26 1.75
CA THR A 493 2.70 -83.40 2.35
C THR A 493 3.00 -84.69 1.59
N ASP A 494 2.76 -85.86 2.19
CA ASP A 494 2.90 -87.12 1.45
C ASP A 494 2.02 -87.11 0.19
N GLY A 495 2.57 -87.51 -0.96
CA GLY A 495 1.89 -87.34 -2.23
C GLY A 495 2.72 -87.75 -3.44
N VAL A 496 2.16 -87.52 -4.62
CA VAL A 496 2.84 -87.75 -5.90
C VAL A 496 3.45 -86.44 -6.36
N TYR A 497 4.73 -86.50 -6.73
CA TYR A 497 5.52 -85.36 -7.19
C TYR A 497 6.31 -85.75 -8.43
N THR A 498 6.61 -84.77 -9.27
CA THR A 498 7.41 -84.96 -10.48
C THR A 498 8.90 -84.80 -10.16
N ILE A 499 9.72 -85.80 -10.53
CA ILE A 499 11.16 -85.79 -10.31
C ILE A 499 11.96 -86.03 -11.59
N GLU A 500 13.15 -85.42 -11.69
CA GLU A 500 14.16 -85.65 -12.72
C GLU A 500 15.50 -86.06 -12.05
N PRO A 501 15.76 -87.38 -11.91
CA PRO A 501 17.01 -87.88 -11.34
C PRO A 501 18.22 -87.55 -12.23
N VAL A 502 19.43 -87.88 -11.77
CA VAL A 502 20.71 -87.55 -12.46
C VAL A 502 20.80 -88.09 -13.90
N SER A 503 19.95 -89.06 -14.28
CA SER A 503 19.85 -89.59 -15.64
C SER A 503 19.08 -88.71 -16.63
N GLY A 504 18.35 -87.70 -16.17
CA GLY A 504 17.59 -86.75 -17.01
C GLY A 504 16.23 -87.27 -17.50
N THR A 505 15.65 -88.27 -16.82
CA THR A 505 14.31 -88.79 -17.17
C THR A 505 13.29 -88.25 -16.17
N VAL A 506 12.32 -87.49 -16.66
CA VAL A 506 11.24 -86.94 -15.82
C VAL A 506 10.12 -87.96 -15.64
N PHE A 507 9.71 -88.21 -14.39
CA PHE A 507 8.55 -89.05 -14.09
C PHE A 507 7.96 -88.74 -12.70
N ASP A 508 6.73 -89.22 -12.46
CA ASP A 508 6.03 -89.05 -11.20
C ASP A 508 6.36 -90.17 -10.19
N VAL A 509 6.67 -89.78 -8.96
CA VAL A 509 7.01 -90.68 -7.85
C VAL A 509 6.19 -90.32 -6.62
N TYR A 510 5.87 -91.32 -5.81
CA TYR A 510 5.30 -91.08 -4.50
C TYR A 510 6.41 -90.71 -3.51
N CYS A 511 6.26 -89.55 -2.89
CA CYS A 511 7.13 -89.03 -1.85
C CYS A 511 6.45 -89.16 -0.48
N ASP A 512 7.18 -89.66 0.51
CA ASP A 512 6.81 -89.59 1.92
C ASP A 512 7.58 -88.43 2.57
N MET A 513 6.85 -87.36 2.86
CA MET A 513 7.33 -86.08 3.36
C MET A 513 7.23 -85.97 4.88
N THR A 514 6.50 -86.88 5.54
CA THR A 514 6.18 -86.75 6.96
C THR A 514 6.90 -87.76 7.85
N THR A 515 7.18 -88.97 7.37
CA THR A 515 7.70 -90.06 8.22
C THR A 515 9.21 -89.95 8.39
N ASP A 516 9.69 -90.06 9.64
CA ASP A 516 11.12 -90.04 10.00
C ASP A 516 11.89 -88.85 9.39
N GLY A 517 11.28 -87.67 9.43
CA GLY A 517 11.85 -86.43 8.90
C GLY A 517 11.71 -86.24 7.39
N GLY A 518 10.95 -87.11 6.70
CA GLY A 518 10.47 -86.87 5.34
C GLY A 518 11.52 -86.92 4.23
N GLY A 519 11.10 -86.62 3.01
CA GLY A 519 11.96 -86.57 1.82
C GLY A 519 12.29 -87.95 1.26
N TRP A 520 11.48 -88.96 1.58
CA TRP A 520 11.69 -90.33 1.14
C TRP A 520 11.08 -90.56 -0.24
N THR A 521 11.94 -90.91 -1.20
CA THR A 521 11.57 -91.24 -2.58
C THR A 521 11.26 -92.72 -2.71
N LEU A 522 10.09 -93.08 -3.26
CA LEU A 522 9.72 -94.49 -3.47
C LEU A 522 10.56 -95.11 -4.59
N GLY A 523 11.53 -95.94 -4.21
CA GLY A 523 12.43 -96.62 -5.14
C GLY A 523 11.92 -97.93 -5.70
N PHE A 524 11.08 -98.61 -4.93
CA PHE A 524 10.51 -99.89 -5.32
C PHE A 524 9.22 -100.08 -4.57
N VAL A 525 8.22 -100.64 -5.26
CA VAL A 525 7.01 -101.12 -4.63
C VAL A 525 6.58 -102.41 -5.31
N LYS A 526 6.12 -103.39 -4.52
CA LYS A 526 5.54 -104.63 -5.04
C LYS A 526 4.41 -105.09 -4.12
N ASN A 527 3.24 -105.37 -4.69
CA ASN A 527 2.15 -106.04 -4.00
C ASN A 527 1.93 -107.45 -4.60
N SER A 528 1.69 -108.45 -3.74
CA SER A 528 1.21 -109.78 -4.13
C SER A 528 -0.24 -110.03 -3.67
N VAL A 529 -1.13 -110.38 -4.60
CA VAL A 529 -2.57 -110.55 -4.33
C VAL A 529 -3.05 -112.00 -4.22
N ASP A 530 -2.23 -112.98 -4.63
CA ASP A 530 -2.49 -114.41 -4.47
C ASP A 530 -1.24 -115.20 -4.04
N TYR A 531 -1.47 -116.40 -3.48
CA TYR A 531 -0.41 -117.31 -2.97
C TYR A 531 0.51 -117.86 -4.07
N ASP A 532 0.03 -117.85 -5.32
CA ASP A 532 0.67 -118.49 -6.48
C ASP A 532 0.71 -117.59 -7.73
N SER A 533 0.30 -116.32 -7.64
CA SER A 533 0.47 -115.36 -8.74
C SER A 533 1.92 -114.88 -8.76
N TYR A 534 2.81 -115.74 -9.25
CA TYR A 534 4.11 -115.31 -9.78
C TYR A 534 3.84 -114.50 -11.04
N SER A 535 3.61 -113.20 -10.90
CA SER A 535 3.97 -112.31 -12.00
C SER A 535 5.49 -112.31 -12.07
N ASP A 536 6.03 -112.94 -13.12
CA ASP A 536 7.44 -112.89 -13.48
C ASP A 536 7.84 -111.41 -13.63
N ALA A 537 8.65 -110.91 -12.71
CA ALA A 537 9.34 -109.63 -12.84
C ALA A 537 10.74 -109.94 -13.36
N GLY A 538 10.80 -110.32 -14.64
CA GLY A 538 12.01 -110.77 -15.31
C GLY A 538 12.16 -110.15 -16.69
N SER A 539 13.08 -109.18 -16.76
CA SER A 539 13.84 -108.72 -17.95
C SER A 539 13.29 -107.53 -18.77
N THR A 540 14.07 -106.45 -18.70
CA THR A 540 14.36 -105.42 -19.72
C THR A 540 13.70 -104.03 -19.69
N TYR A 541 12.78 -103.70 -18.79
CA TYR A 541 12.31 -102.31 -18.67
C TYR A 541 12.16 -101.89 -17.21
N GLU A 542 12.78 -100.77 -16.85
CA GLU A 542 12.38 -99.99 -15.67
C GLU A 542 10.91 -99.61 -15.85
N ASP A 543 10.09 -99.84 -14.82
CA ASP A 543 8.68 -99.46 -14.83
C ASP A 543 8.42 -98.51 -13.67
N THR A 544 8.49 -97.22 -13.97
CA THR A 544 8.25 -96.13 -13.02
C THR A 544 6.76 -95.82 -12.87
N SER A 545 5.89 -96.34 -13.74
CA SER A 545 4.46 -96.01 -13.77
C SER A 545 3.70 -96.42 -12.50
N HIS A 546 4.28 -97.33 -11.72
CA HIS A 546 3.75 -97.80 -10.46
C HIS A 546 4.37 -97.14 -9.22
N LEU A 547 5.44 -96.34 -9.38
CA LEU A 547 6.10 -95.64 -8.28
C LEU A 547 5.33 -94.43 -7.77
N GLN A 548 4.30 -93.97 -8.48
CA GLN A 548 3.32 -92.97 -8.01
C GLN A 548 2.30 -93.54 -6.99
N THR A 549 2.35 -94.85 -6.68
CA THR A 549 1.37 -95.47 -5.78
C THR A 549 1.93 -95.62 -4.37
N ASP A 550 1.30 -94.96 -3.41
CA ASP A 550 1.53 -95.18 -1.97
C ASP A 550 1.55 -96.69 -1.63
N PRO A 551 2.62 -97.20 -1.00
CA PRO A 551 2.70 -98.60 -0.59
C PRO A 551 1.58 -99.08 0.35
N ALA A 552 1.02 -98.21 1.19
CA ALA A 552 -0.12 -98.57 2.03
C ALA A 552 -1.36 -98.81 1.15
N THR A 553 -1.66 -97.91 0.24
CA THR A 553 -2.70 -98.10 -0.80
C THR A 553 -2.44 -99.36 -1.62
N ALA A 554 -1.20 -99.55 -2.09
CA ALA A 554 -0.78 -100.74 -2.83
C ALA A 554 -1.11 -102.01 -2.06
N SER A 555 -0.81 -102.08 -0.75
CA SER A 555 -1.09 -103.27 0.10
C SER A 555 -2.57 -103.64 0.16
N SER A 556 -3.48 -102.68 0.04
CA SER A 556 -4.92 -102.93 0.05
C SER A 556 -5.51 -103.37 -1.30
N SER A 557 -4.71 -103.31 -2.38
CA SER A 557 -5.16 -103.63 -3.73
C SER A 557 -5.44 -105.11 -3.92
N SER A 558 -6.43 -105.41 -4.77
CA SER A 558 -6.75 -106.75 -5.25
C SER A 558 -6.07 -107.10 -6.58
N THR A 559 -5.28 -106.18 -7.15
CA THR A 559 -4.44 -106.41 -8.33
C THR A 559 -2.95 -106.41 -7.96
N ALA A 560 -2.19 -107.40 -8.44
CA ALA A 560 -0.73 -107.37 -8.34
C ALA A 560 -0.16 -106.33 -9.30
N PHE A 561 0.79 -105.54 -8.83
CA PHE A 561 1.60 -104.63 -9.63
C PHE A 561 2.91 -104.36 -8.89
N GLY A 562 3.91 -103.86 -9.63
CA GLY A 562 5.18 -103.46 -9.06
C GLY A 562 5.85 -102.41 -9.90
N GLY A 563 6.53 -101.48 -9.23
CA GLY A 563 7.35 -100.45 -9.86
C GLY A 563 8.75 -100.50 -9.29
N TRP A 564 9.73 -100.18 -10.11
CA TRP A 564 11.12 -100.12 -9.69
C TRP A 564 11.87 -99.09 -10.52
N LEU A 565 12.68 -98.29 -9.83
CA LEU A 565 13.64 -97.41 -10.48
C LEU A 565 15.02 -98.05 -10.52
N ASN A 566 15.85 -97.60 -11.46
CA ASN A 566 17.26 -97.92 -11.45
C ASN A 566 17.98 -97.05 -10.42
N ILE A 567 18.23 -97.65 -9.27
CA ILE A 567 18.83 -96.97 -8.11
C ILE A 567 20.23 -96.40 -8.38
N ASN A 568 20.91 -96.80 -9.46
CA ASN A 568 22.20 -96.22 -9.84
C ASN A 568 22.07 -94.83 -10.48
N GLU A 569 20.86 -94.46 -10.91
CA GLU A 569 20.54 -93.13 -11.47
C GLU A 569 20.11 -92.13 -10.40
N PHE A 570 20.02 -92.61 -9.14
CA PHE A 570 19.65 -91.83 -7.98
C PHE A 570 20.85 -91.65 -7.06
N THR A 571 21.08 -90.40 -6.65
CA THR A 571 22.00 -90.13 -5.54
C THR A 571 21.20 -90.20 -4.26
N PHE A 572 21.56 -91.11 -3.35
CA PHE A 572 20.92 -91.24 -2.05
C PHE A 572 21.96 -91.54 -0.98
N THR A 573 21.65 -91.16 0.25
CA THR A 573 22.53 -91.33 1.42
C THR A 573 22.03 -92.41 2.35
N ASN A 574 20.72 -92.69 2.35
CA ASN A 574 20.06 -93.65 3.21
C ASN A 574 18.95 -94.39 2.45
N LEU A 575 18.68 -95.62 2.88
CA LEU A 575 17.64 -96.47 2.34
C LEU A 575 16.93 -97.20 3.47
N ARG A 576 15.62 -97.37 3.34
CA ARG A 576 14.81 -98.18 4.27
C ARG A 576 13.93 -99.16 3.52
N ILE A 577 13.63 -100.27 4.18
CA ILE A 577 12.70 -101.29 3.68
C ILE A 577 11.48 -101.27 4.56
N ALA A 578 10.31 -101.20 3.94
CA ALA A 578 9.04 -101.23 4.64
C ALA A 578 8.13 -102.33 4.11
N SER A 579 7.26 -102.84 4.98
CA SER A 579 6.20 -103.77 4.61
C SER A 579 4.86 -103.26 5.11
N TYR A 580 3.86 -103.34 4.25
CA TYR A 580 2.51 -102.84 4.48
C TYR A 580 1.51 -103.98 4.32
N LEU A 581 0.44 -103.98 5.11
CA LEU A 581 -0.63 -104.99 5.06
C LEU A 581 -1.96 -104.29 5.29
N ASN A 582 -2.91 -104.46 4.35
CA ASN A 582 -4.26 -103.90 4.43
C ASN A 582 -4.30 -102.39 4.75
N GLY A 583 -3.40 -101.60 4.16
CA GLY A 583 -3.35 -100.14 4.35
C GLY A 583 -2.52 -99.66 5.55
N ALA A 584 -1.88 -100.54 6.30
CA ALA A 584 -1.05 -100.17 7.45
C ALA A 584 0.40 -100.61 7.28
N GLN A 585 1.36 -99.76 7.65
CA GLN A 585 2.77 -100.15 7.77
C GLN A 585 2.93 -101.13 8.93
N THR A 586 3.44 -102.31 8.65
CA THR A 586 3.63 -103.41 9.62
C THR A 586 5.08 -103.61 10.02
N TYR A 587 6.01 -103.11 9.21
CA TYR A 587 7.44 -103.17 9.45
C TYR A 587 8.14 -102.03 8.70
N VAL A 588 9.17 -101.48 9.32
CA VAL A 588 10.16 -100.61 8.70
C VAL A 588 11.53 -100.97 9.29
N SER A 589 12.56 -101.06 8.44
CA SER A 589 13.93 -101.26 8.89
C SER A 589 14.48 -99.99 9.55
N ASN A 590 15.59 -100.10 10.28
CA ASN A 590 16.42 -98.91 10.54
C ASN A 590 16.94 -98.33 9.21
N ASP A 591 17.35 -97.06 9.23
CA ASP A 591 18.04 -96.44 8.10
C ASP A 591 19.33 -97.18 7.77
N ILE A 592 19.51 -97.51 6.50
CA ILE A 592 20.70 -98.17 5.97
C ILE A 592 21.45 -97.11 5.16
N SER A 593 22.60 -96.66 5.64
CA SER A 593 23.39 -95.68 4.88
C SER A 593 23.83 -96.27 3.54
N ALA A 594 23.84 -95.49 2.47
CA ALA A 594 24.44 -95.82 1.18
C ALA A 594 25.91 -96.26 1.31
N SER A 595 26.64 -95.74 2.30
CA SER A 595 28.00 -96.19 2.62
C SER A 595 28.06 -97.55 3.34
N GLU A 596 26.98 -97.90 4.03
CA GLU A 596 26.79 -99.19 4.73
C GLU A 596 26.05 -100.22 3.88
N LEU A 597 25.46 -99.79 2.76
CA LEU A 597 24.94 -100.63 1.68
C LEU A 597 26.11 -101.40 1.08
N ARG A 598 26.44 -102.46 1.80
CA ARG A 598 27.28 -103.52 1.34
C ARG A 598 26.50 -104.27 0.27
N ILE A 599 26.66 -103.85 -0.99
CA ILE A 599 26.88 -104.86 -2.04
C ILE A 599 28.33 -105.36 -1.87
N ASP A 600 28.62 -105.86 -0.67
CA ASP A 600 29.89 -106.40 -0.25
C ASP A 600 29.53 -107.62 0.59
N PHE A 601 29.67 -108.78 -0.04
CA PHE A 601 29.35 -110.08 0.53
C PHE A 601 30.32 -110.42 1.67
N GLY A 602 30.07 -109.82 2.82
CA GLY A 602 30.45 -110.27 4.14
C GLY A 602 31.95 -110.31 4.46
N GLN A 603 32.20 -110.39 5.76
CA GLN A 603 33.05 -111.50 6.19
C GLN A 603 32.27 -112.78 5.81
N ASN A 604 32.56 -113.55 4.74
CA ASN A 604 33.76 -113.66 3.93
C ASN A 604 33.43 -113.99 2.44
N GLY A 605 33.60 -113.02 1.52
CA GLY A 605 33.84 -113.25 0.09
C GLY A 605 33.07 -112.31 -0.84
N TYR A 606 33.75 -111.42 -1.58
CA TYR A 606 33.16 -110.33 -2.37
C TYR A 606 33.00 -110.61 -3.88
N LEU A 607 32.12 -109.84 -4.55
CA LEU A 607 32.01 -109.77 -6.02
C LEU A 607 33.01 -108.73 -6.54
N LEU A 608 34.20 -109.16 -6.94
CA LEU A 608 35.17 -108.31 -7.62
C LEU A 608 35.20 -108.73 -9.08
N TYR A 609 35.07 -107.76 -9.97
CA TYR A 609 35.28 -107.88 -11.42
C TYR A 609 34.01 -108.14 -12.25
N ASN A 610 33.63 -107.10 -13.00
CA ASN A 610 32.64 -107.11 -14.06
C ASN A 610 33.39 -106.81 -15.37
N ASP A 611 33.41 -107.75 -16.31
CA ASP A 611 33.85 -107.50 -17.68
C ASP A 611 32.78 -107.92 -18.69
N SER A 612 33.07 -107.76 -19.98
CA SER A 612 32.15 -108.09 -21.08
C SER A 612 31.66 -109.56 -21.11
N ASN A 613 32.23 -110.45 -20.29
CA ASN A 613 31.87 -111.86 -20.20
C ASN A 613 31.13 -112.24 -18.90
N GLY A 614 30.87 -111.28 -17.99
CA GLY A 614 30.02 -111.46 -16.81
C GLY A 614 30.69 -111.16 -15.46
N TYR A 615 30.04 -111.61 -14.38
CA TYR A 615 30.48 -111.38 -13.00
C TYR A 615 31.28 -112.55 -12.43
N TYR A 616 32.31 -112.26 -11.61
CA TYR A 616 33.22 -113.25 -11.02
C TYR A 616 33.24 -113.20 -9.48
N TRP A 617 33.48 -114.36 -8.83
CA TRP A 617 33.62 -114.49 -7.37
C TRP A 617 35.08 -114.75 -7.00
N CYS A 618 35.62 -113.99 -6.02
CA CYS A 618 36.97 -114.17 -5.48
C CYS A 618 36.97 -114.31 -3.94
N ALA A 619 37.70 -115.31 -3.42
CA ALA A 619 38.00 -115.64 -2.00
C ALA A 619 37.03 -116.53 -1.18
N GLY A 620 37.62 -117.50 -0.44
CA GLY A 620 37.02 -118.42 0.55
C GLY A 620 37.93 -119.65 0.85
N ALA A 621 37.88 -120.23 2.06
CA ALA A 621 38.64 -121.47 2.36
C ALA A 621 38.21 -122.62 1.42
N ALA A 622 39.16 -123.44 0.96
CA ALA A 622 38.97 -124.49 -0.05
C ALA A 622 37.85 -125.53 0.24
N SER A 623 37.27 -125.51 1.44
CA SER A 623 36.15 -126.35 1.86
C SER A 623 34.76 -125.82 1.44
N TYR A 624 34.66 -124.59 0.91
CA TYR A 624 33.38 -123.93 0.59
C TYR A 624 33.01 -123.95 -0.90
N THR A 625 33.59 -124.84 -1.71
CA THR A 625 33.23 -124.97 -3.11
C THR A 625 32.78 -126.40 -3.44
N ASP A 626 31.61 -126.50 -4.08
CA ASP A 626 31.10 -127.68 -4.79
C ASP A 626 32.19 -128.28 -5.70
N SER A 627 32.34 -129.61 -5.65
CA SER A 627 33.22 -130.43 -6.50
C SER A 627 32.62 -130.74 -7.89
N GLY A 628 31.73 -129.89 -8.39
CA GLY A 628 31.00 -130.03 -9.65
C GLY A 628 31.80 -129.68 -10.92
N SER A 629 31.62 -130.51 -11.94
CA SER A 629 32.25 -130.44 -13.27
C SER A 629 31.80 -129.21 -14.07
N GLY A 630 32.66 -128.18 -14.21
CA GLY A 630 32.40 -127.05 -15.12
C GLY A 630 33.31 -125.82 -15.00
N GLN A 631 34.46 -125.90 -14.30
CA GLN A 631 35.31 -124.73 -14.07
C GLN A 631 35.96 -124.22 -15.38
N VAL A 632 35.62 -122.98 -15.78
CA VAL A 632 36.34 -122.25 -16.83
C VAL A 632 37.58 -121.60 -16.21
N ASN A 633 38.70 -121.58 -16.94
CA ASN A 633 39.98 -121.05 -16.45
C ASN A 633 39.89 -119.59 -15.98
N GLN A 634 40.66 -119.26 -14.94
CA GLN A 634 40.84 -117.92 -14.39
C GLN A 634 41.16 -116.90 -15.51
N PRO A 635 40.41 -115.78 -15.64
CA PRO A 635 40.69 -114.74 -16.63
C PRO A 635 42.06 -114.10 -16.40
N SER A 636 42.71 -113.66 -17.49
CA SER A 636 44.02 -112.99 -17.42
C SER A 636 43.89 -111.65 -16.68
N GLY A 637 44.52 -111.52 -15.51
CA GLY A 637 44.51 -110.31 -14.69
C GLY A 637 43.73 -110.43 -13.36
N ALA A 638 42.94 -111.50 -13.17
CA ALA A 638 42.23 -111.74 -11.92
C ALA A 638 43.17 -112.27 -10.80
N PRO A 639 42.95 -111.92 -9.51
CA PRO A 639 43.62 -112.54 -8.37
C PRO A 639 43.54 -114.08 -8.35
N ASN A 640 44.56 -114.75 -7.79
CA ASN A 640 44.76 -116.21 -7.85
C ASN A 640 43.67 -117.06 -7.15
N ASP A 641 42.75 -116.42 -6.45
CA ASP A 641 41.67 -117.03 -5.67
C ASP A 641 40.28 -116.83 -6.30
N CYS A 642 40.20 -116.37 -7.54
CA CYS A 642 38.97 -116.20 -8.30
C CYS A 642 38.59 -117.44 -9.13
N LYS A 643 37.31 -117.85 -9.11
CA LYS A 643 36.77 -118.91 -10.00
C LYS A 643 35.51 -118.44 -10.73
N ALA A 644 35.42 -118.75 -12.02
CA ALA A 644 34.26 -118.39 -12.86
C ALA A 644 33.01 -119.18 -12.42
N HIS A 645 31.88 -118.48 -12.29
CA HIS A 645 30.56 -119.07 -12.12
C HIS A 645 29.81 -118.99 -13.45
N GLY A 646 29.22 -120.09 -13.89
CA GLY A 646 28.46 -120.11 -15.15
C GLY A 646 27.17 -119.31 -15.01
N SER A 647 27.08 -118.21 -15.77
CA SER A 647 25.84 -117.48 -16.07
C SER A 647 25.17 -116.74 -14.90
N LEU A 648 25.66 -115.53 -14.61
CA LEU A 648 24.84 -114.47 -14.01
C LEU A 648 24.67 -113.38 -15.07
N GLY A 649 23.46 -113.25 -15.61
CA GLY A 649 23.12 -112.16 -16.51
C GLY A 649 23.18 -110.81 -15.77
N SER A 650 23.38 -109.73 -16.53
CA SER A 650 23.34 -108.35 -16.02
C SER A 650 21.91 -107.94 -15.66
N GLY A 651 21.58 -107.89 -14.37
CA GLY A 651 20.32 -107.34 -13.89
C GLY A 651 19.89 -107.88 -12.53
N TRP A 652 19.31 -107.01 -11.70
CA TRP A 652 18.68 -107.36 -10.43
C TRP A 652 17.40 -108.16 -10.72
N ASP A 653 17.38 -109.45 -10.38
CA ASP A 653 16.20 -110.34 -10.57
C ASP A 653 15.59 -110.68 -9.21
N PHE A 654 14.26 -110.55 -9.11
CA PHE A 654 13.45 -110.99 -7.96
C PHE A 654 12.45 -112.05 -8.42
N SER A 655 12.93 -113.20 -8.88
CA SER A 655 12.08 -114.35 -9.21
C SER A 655 12.68 -115.67 -8.71
N THR A 656 11.81 -116.60 -8.31
CA THR A 656 12.19 -117.97 -7.91
C THR A 656 11.52 -118.96 -8.83
N SER A 657 12.30 -119.53 -9.74
CA SER A 657 11.96 -120.76 -10.44
C SER A 657 13.16 -121.68 -10.37
N THR A 658 12.87 -122.91 -9.95
CA THR A 658 13.78 -124.00 -9.60
C THR A 658 15.06 -124.11 -10.44
N SER A 659 16.18 -124.27 -9.72
CA SER A 659 17.56 -124.53 -10.19
C SER A 659 18.38 -123.34 -10.69
N GLY A 660 18.86 -122.54 -9.72
CA GLY A 660 19.84 -121.48 -9.93
C GLY A 660 19.46 -120.26 -9.10
N ASN A 661 20.09 -120.07 -7.94
CA ASN A 661 19.84 -118.94 -7.07
C ASN A 661 20.21 -117.62 -7.78
N GLN A 662 19.21 -116.82 -8.11
CA GLN A 662 19.32 -115.42 -8.52
C GLN A 662 18.22 -114.67 -7.76
N GLY A 663 18.60 -113.78 -6.84
CA GLY A 663 17.65 -113.08 -5.96
C GLY A 663 18.33 -112.29 -4.84
N LEU A 664 17.95 -111.02 -4.66
CA LEU A 664 18.36 -110.22 -3.50
C LEU A 664 17.73 -110.79 -2.23
N THR A 665 18.56 -111.28 -1.31
CA THR A 665 18.13 -111.72 0.03
C THR A 665 18.44 -110.64 1.04
N MET A 666 17.42 -109.99 1.59
CA MET A 666 17.58 -108.99 2.65
C MET A 666 17.63 -109.70 4.01
N CYS A 667 18.70 -109.44 4.76
CA CYS A 667 19.04 -110.17 5.98
C CYS A 667 19.27 -109.18 7.15
N GLY A 668 18.32 -109.01 8.08
CA GLY A 668 18.42 -108.07 9.23
C GLY A 668 18.28 -108.75 10.61
N VAL A 669 19.30 -108.60 11.48
CA VAL A 669 19.51 -109.35 12.74
C VAL A 669 18.71 -108.87 13.96
N ASP A 670 17.40 -109.00 13.92
CA ASP A 670 16.54 -108.73 15.07
C ASP A 670 15.28 -109.60 15.12
N ALA A 671 14.99 -110.11 16.33
CA ALA A 671 14.19 -111.31 16.58
C ALA A 671 12.67 -111.14 16.44
N VAL A 672 12.18 -110.11 15.73
CA VAL A 672 10.74 -109.83 15.63
C VAL A 672 10.20 -109.74 14.20
N SER A 673 11.07 -109.83 13.19
CA SER A 673 10.69 -109.87 11.78
C SER A 673 11.10 -111.22 11.18
N ARG A 674 10.15 -112.02 10.70
CA ARG A 674 10.47 -113.32 10.09
C ARG A 674 11.14 -113.08 8.74
N TRP A 675 12.30 -113.67 8.53
CA TRP A 675 13.21 -113.43 7.41
C TRP A 675 12.83 -114.23 6.15
N MET A 676 13.32 -113.76 5.00
CA MET A 676 13.71 -114.66 3.90
C MET A 676 14.87 -115.55 4.38
N HIS A 677 14.71 -116.87 4.34
CA HIS A 677 15.74 -117.83 4.77
C HIS A 677 15.67 -119.12 3.94
N SER A 678 16.81 -119.72 3.60
CA SER A 678 16.96 -121.18 3.72
C SER A 678 18.41 -121.64 3.90
N SER A 679 18.73 -122.05 5.13
CA SER A 679 19.67 -123.13 5.40
C SER A 679 19.05 -124.47 4.93
N TYR A 680 19.78 -125.26 4.15
CA TYR A 680 19.33 -126.56 3.63
C TYR A 680 19.12 -127.60 4.74
N GLY A 681 17.94 -128.24 4.81
CA GLY A 681 17.82 -129.52 5.55
C GLY A 681 16.46 -129.95 6.13
N SER A 682 15.39 -129.15 6.10
CA SER A 682 14.07 -129.61 6.55
C SER A 682 12.95 -129.13 5.62
N SER A 683 12.01 -130.03 5.35
CA SER A 683 10.92 -129.91 4.40
C SER A 683 9.79 -128.98 4.89
N ALA A 684 10.09 -127.69 5.04
CA ALA A 684 9.11 -126.65 5.28
C ALA A 684 9.19 -125.60 4.17
N TRP A 685 8.13 -125.50 3.38
CA TRP A 685 7.99 -124.49 2.32
C TRP A 685 7.94 -123.09 2.92
N VAL A 686 8.68 -122.15 2.34
CA VAL A 686 8.57 -120.72 2.67
C VAL A 686 7.35 -120.19 1.94
N THR A 687 6.34 -119.79 2.70
CA THR A 687 5.20 -119.05 2.19
C THR A 687 5.55 -117.57 2.21
N TYR A 688 5.52 -116.94 1.03
CA TYR A 688 5.59 -115.48 0.83
C TYR A 688 4.57 -114.76 1.73
N PRO A 689 4.78 -113.47 2.06
CA PRO A 689 3.95 -112.79 3.05
C PRO A 689 2.46 -112.88 2.70
N ALA A 690 1.63 -112.78 3.74
CA ALA A 690 0.18 -112.90 3.69
C ALA A 690 -0.43 -112.15 2.48
N LYS A 691 -1.50 -112.72 1.92
CA LYS A 691 -2.36 -112.08 0.91
C LYS A 691 -2.54 -110.58 1.23
N SER A 692 -2.34 -109.71 0.24
CA SER A 692 -2.51 -108.25 0.37
C SER A 692 -1.40 -107.56 1.20
N ALA A 693 -0.16 -108.02 1.06
CA ALA A 693 1.01 -107.33 1.60
C ALA A 693 1.80 -106.63 0.48
N ALA A 694 2.21 -105.38 0.71
CA ALA A 694 3.12 -104.64 -0.15
C ALA A 694 4.50 -104.48 0.49
N GLN A 695 5.55 -104.57 -0.31
CA GLN A 695 6.93 -104.29 0.07
C GLN A 695 7.38 -103.02 -0.62
N ALA A 696 8.08 -102.15 0.11
CA ALA A 696 8.60 -100.90 -0.43
C ALA A 696 10.07 -100.70 -0.08
N LEU A 697 10.79 -100.08 -1.00
CA LEU A 697 12.13 -99.54 -0.79
C LEU A 697 12.02 -98.02 -0.89
N TRP A 698 12.52 -97.33 0.12
CA TRP A 698 12.55 -95.87 0.13
C TRP A 698 13.99 -95.39 0.12
N LEU A 699 14.24 -94.32 -0.63
CA LEU A 699 15.55 -93.70 -0.82
C LEU A 699 15.52 -92.26 -0.28
N ARG A 700 16.59 -91.84 0.38
CA ARG A 700 16.76 -90.46 0.87
C ARG A 700 18.19 -89.99 0.74
#